data_AF-A0AAD1NZS2-F1
#
_entry.id   AF-A0AAD1NZS2-F1
#
_cell.length_a   1.000
_cell.length_b   1.000
_cell.length_c   1.000
_cell.angle_alpha   90.00
_cell.angle_beta   90.00
_cell.angle_gamma   90.00
#
_symmetry.space_group_name_H-M   'P 1'
#
loop_
_entity.id
_entity.type
_entity.pdbx_description
1 polymer ?
#
loop_
_entity_poly.entity_id
_entity_poly.type
_entity_poly.pdbx_seq_one_letter_code
_entity_poly.pdbx_strand_id
1 'polypeptide(L)'
;MKAIVFAYHDMGCQGVQALLDAGYEIAAIFTHTDNPGEKAFFGSVSRLAASAGIPVYAPDEVNHPLWIERISQLAPDVIFSFYYRHLLSDEILSLAPAGAFNLHGSLLPKYRGRAPLNWVLVNGETETGVTLHRMVKSADAGAIIAQQRVAISPDDVALTLHHKLCQAARHLLEQALPAIKTGDYAERPQQEADATCFGRRTPEDSFLDWNTSAAELHNQVRAVSDPWPGAYSYVGTQKFTVWSSRVCVNNSAAQPGTVISVSPLLIACGDGALEIITGQAGDGIAMQGSQLAQVLGLVPGSRLNSQSVATSKCRTRVLILGVNGFIGNHLTERLLQEDHYEVYGLDIGSDAIGRFLQHPRFHFVEGDISIHSEWIEYHVKKCDVVLPLVAIATPIEYTRNPLRVFELDFEENLKIIRYCVKYRKRIIFPSTSEVYGMCTDKVFDEDSSNLIVGPVNKPRWIYSVSKQLLDRVIWAYGEKEGLRFTLFRPFNWMGPRLDSLNAARIGSSRAITQLILNLVEGSPIKLIEGGKQKRCFTDIRDGIEALYRIIENEGGRCDGEIINIGNPQNEASIQELAEMLLTCFEKHPLRNHFPPFAGFRDVESSSYYGKGYQDVEHRKPNIRNAKRCLNWEPTIEMQETVEETLDFFLRSVNITEHTS
;
A
#
# COMPACT_ATOMS: atom_id res chain seq x y z
N MET A 1 1.06 0.04 44.20
CA MET A 1 1.50 0.42 42.85
C MET A 1 0.26 0.57 42.00
N LYS A 2 0.05 1.76 41.47
CA LYS A 2 -1.09 2.15 40.66
C LYS A 2 -0.81 1.81 39.20
N ALA A 3 -1.73 1.10 38.55
CA ALA A 3 -1.55 0.59 37.20
C ALA A 3 -2.62 1.15 36.25
N ILE A 4 -2.19 1.41 35.01
CA ILE A 4 -3.10 1.51 33.86
C ILE A 4 -2.90 0.29 32.99
N VAL A 5 -4.03 -0.32 32.57
CA VAL A 5 -4.01 -1.59 31.87
C VAL A 5 -4.64 -1.44 30.49
N PHE A 6 -3.94 -1.91 29.48
CA PHE A 6 -4.42 -2.06 28.11
C PHE A 6 -4.68 -3.54 27.88
N ALA A 7 -5.94 -3.95 27.79
CA ALA A 7 -6.29 -5.36 27.84
C ALA A 7 -7.43 -5.73 26.88
N TYR A 8 -7.34 -6.92 26.29
CA TYR A 8 -8.41 -7.49 25.47
C TYR A 8 -8.39 -9.03 25.52
N HIS A 9 -9.54 -9.64 25.24
CA HIS A 9 -9.70 -11.11 25.19
C HIS A 9 -9.41 -11.81 26.53
N ASP A 10 -9.35 -13.15 26.52
CA ASP A 10 -9.02 -13.98 27.69
C ASP A 10 -7.69 -13.62 28.35
N MET A 11 -6.64 -13.33 27.57
CA MET A 11 -5.35 -12.92 28.12
C MET A 11 -5.46 -11.60 28.88
N GLY A 12 -6.25 -10.66 28.36
CA GLY A 12 -6.62 -9.44 29.09
C GLY A 12 -7.35 -9.73 30.39
N CYS A 13 -8.31 -10.67 30.38
CA CYS A 13 -9.05 -11.04 31.58
C CYS A 13 -8.15 -11.71 32.64
N GLN A 14 -7.30 -12.66 32.23
CA GLN A 14 -6.34 -13.32 33.14
C GLN A 14 -5.33 -12.31 33.68
N GLY A 15 -4.82 -11.40 32.83
CA GLY A 15 -3.87 -10.36 33.24
C GLY A 15 -4.46 -9.37 34.25
N VAL A 16 -5.69 -8.88 34.00
CA VAL A 16 -6.41 -8.01 34.94
C VAL A 16 -6.66 -8.72 36.26
N GLN A 17 -7.12 -9.97 36.23
CA GLN A 17 -7.34 -10.73 37.48
C GLN A 17 -6.04 -10.95 38.26
N ALA A 18 -4.95 -11.33 37.58
CA ALA A 18 -3.66 -11.54 38.23
C ALA A 18 -3.10 -10.24 38.87
N LEU A 19 -3.33 -9.08 38.24
CA LEU A 19 -2.98 -7.78 38.82
C LEU A 19 -3.77 -7.48 40.09
N LEU A 20 -5.09 -7.76 40.08
CA LEU A 20 -5.94 -7.59 41.26
C LEU A 20 -5.48 -8.51 42.40
N ASP A 21 -5.22 -9.77 42.10
CA ASP A 21 -4.77 -10.77 43.07
C ASP A 21 -3.39 -10.42 43.67
N ALA A 22 -2.49 -9.82 42.87
CA ALA A 22 -1.20 -9.29 43.33
C ALA A 22 -1.31 -7.94 44.09
N GLY A 23 -2.53 -7.41 44.24
CA GLY A 23 -2.84 -6.19 44.98
C GLY A 23 -2.36 -4.91 44.28
N TYR A 24 -2.43 -4.85 42.95
CA TYR A 24 -2.28 -3.60 42.20
C TYR A 24 -3.57 -2.78 42.28
N GLU A 25 -3.44 -1.46 42.30
CA GLU A 25 -4.58 -0.55 42.17
C GLU A 25 -4.76 -0.22 40.69
N ILE A 26 -5.78 -0.81 40.04
CA ILE A 26 -6.04 -0.54 38.62
C ILE A 26 -6.87 0.74 38.49
N ALA A 27 -6.25 1.81 38.02
CA ALA A 27 -6.88 3.13 37.91
C ALA A 27 -7.85 3.23 36.72
N ALA A 28 -7.51 2.58 35.61
CA ALA A 28 -8.34 2.50 34.42
C ALA A 28 -7.91 1.33 33.54
N ILE A 29 -8.87 0.81 32.76
CA ILE A 29 -8.65 -0.20 31.73
C ILE A 29 -9.00 0.39 30.36
N PHE A 30 -8.12 0.19 29.38
CA PHE A 30 -8.37 0.50 27.98
C PHE A 30 -8.54 -0.81 27.20
N THR A 31 -9.61 -0.90 26.40
CA THR A 31 -10.00 -2.11 25.68
C THR A 31 -10.56 -1.79 24.29
N HIS A 32 -11.12 -2.77 23.58
CA HIS A 32 -11.70 -2.61 22.24
C HIS A 32 -13.19 -2.95 22.25
N THR A 33 -13.91 -2.46 21.24
CA THR A 33 -15.24 -2.96 20.90
C THR A 33 -15.11 -4.29 20.12
N ASP A 34 -16.06 -5.20 20.32
CA ASP A 34 -16.04 -6.50 19.64
C ASP A 34 -16.34 -6.34 18.15
N ASN A 35 -15.57 -7.01 17.28
CA ASN A 35 -15.75 -6.95 15.84
C ASN A 35 -16.79 -7.99 15.38
N PRO A 36 -17.86 -7.61 14.66
CA PRO A 36 -18.86 -8.55 14.13
C PRO A 36 -18.29 -9.65 13.21
N GLY A 37 -17.15 -9.39 12.56
CA GLY A 37 -16.45 -10.35 11.70
C GLY A 37 -15.60 -11.38 12.44
N GLU A 38 -15.52 -11.31 13.77
CA GLU A 38 -14.81 -12.25 14.64
C GLU A 38 -15.80 -12.94 15.56
N LYS A 39 -15.75 -14.28 15.65
CA LYS A 39 -16.58 -15.00 16.63
C LYS A 39 -16.12 -14.62 18.04
N ALA A 40 -16.98 -13.94 18.81
CA ALA A 40 -16.69 -13.54 20.18
C ALA A 40 -16.82 -14.73 21.15
N PHE A 41 -15.86 -15.67 21.11
CA PHE A 41 -15.82 -16.83 22.01
C PHE A 41 -15.15 -16.52 23.38
N PHE A 42 -14.55 -15.35 23.51
CA PHE A 42 -13.62 -14.98 24.57
C PHE A 42 -14.26 -14.18 25.70
N GLY A 43 -13.59 -14.16 26.85
CA GLY A 43 -13.93 -13.33 27.99
C GLY A 43 -13.88 -11.83 27.66
N SER A 44 -14.88 -11.11 28.16
CA SER A 44 -15.00 -9.65 27.97
C SER A 44 -14.29 -8.89 29.09
N VAL A 45 -13.21 -8.20 28.73
CA VAL A 45 -12.45 -7.33 29.64
C VAL A 45 -13.32 -6.20 30.18
N SER A 46 -14.21 -5.62 29.36
CA SER A 46 -15.12 -4.56 29.81
C SER A 46 -16.12 -5.07 30.84
N ARG A 47 -16.62 -6.30 30.70
CA ARG A 47 -17.48 -6.93 31.71
C ARG A 47 -16.74 -7.18 33.02
N LEU A 48 -15.49 -7.67 32.94
CA LEU A 48 -14.65 -7.87 34.12
C LEU A 48 -14.40 -6.55 34.85
N ALA A 49 -13.98 -5.51 34.11
CA ALA A 49 -13.76 -4.16 34.64
C ALA A 49 -15.01 -3.61 35.34
N ALA A 50 -16.17 -3.70 34.69
CA ALA A 50 -17.44 -3.24 35.25
C ALA A 50 -17.80 -4.00 36.54
N SER A 51 -17.61 -5.32 36.57
CA SER A 51 -17.88 -6.14 37.77
C SER A 51 -16.96 -5.83 38.94
N ALA A 52 -15.71 -5.42 38.66
CA ALA A 52 -14.73 -5.01 39.64
C ALA A 52 -14.83 -3.52 40.02
N GLY A 53 -15.74 -2.75 39.41
CA GLY A 53 -15.90 -1.32 39.64
C GLY A 53 -14.75 -0.46 39.08
N ILE A 54 -14.03 -0.95 38.08
CA ILE A 54 -12.87 -0.28 37.47
C ILE A 54 -13.34 0.53 36.25
N PRO A 55 -12.96 1.81 36.11
CA PRO A 55 -13.25 2.60 34.92
C PRO A 55 -12.68 1.94 33.65
N VAL A 56 -13.51 1.78 32.62
CA VAL A 56 -13.12 1.16 31.35
C VAL A 56 -13.45 2.06 30.16
N TYR A 57 -12.52 2.15 29.22
CA TYR A 57 -12.63 2.96 28.00
C TYR A 57 -12.27 2.13 26.76
N ALA A 58 -12.87 2.45 25.61
CA ALA A 58 -12.55 1.84 24.33
C ALA A 58 -12.48 2.87 23.20
N PRO A 59 -11.47 3.78 23.22
CA PRO A 59 -11.28 4.74 22.15
C PRO A 59 -10.70 4.07 20.90
N ASP A 60 -11.11 4.54 19.73
CA ASP A 60 -10.52 4.07 18.47
C ASP A 60 -9.01 4.42 18.39
N GLU A 61 -8.64 5.62 18.86
CA GLU A 61 -7.25 6.10 18.93
C GLU A 61 -6.90 6.54 20.36
N VAL A 62 -6.18 5.67 21.08
CA VAL A 62 -5.76 5.95 22.46
C VAL A 62 -4.56 6.91 22.53
N ASN A 63 -3.81 7.06 21.44
CA ASN A 63 -2.70 8.01 21.34
C ASN A 63 -3.17 9.44 21.03
N HIS A 64 -4.49 9.68 21.02
CA HIS A 64 -5.01 11.04 20.87
C HIS A 64 -4.61 11.91 22.08
N PRO A 65 -4.21 13.18 21.90
CA PRO A 65 -3.72 14.04 22.98
C PRO A 65 -4.62 14.10 24.24
N LEU A 66 -5.94 14.10 24.04
CA LEU A 66 -6.92 14.05 25.16
C LEU A 66 -6.79 12.80 26.03
N TRP A 67 -6.49 11.64 25.45
CA TRP A 67 -6.31 10.40 26.20
C TRP A 67 -4.96 10.36 26.90
N ILE A 68 -3.91 10.86 26.25
CA ILE A 68 -2.59 11.03 26.86
C ILE A 68 -2.70 11.90 28.11
N GLU A 69 -3.39 13.04 28.02
CA GLU A 69 -3.62 13.93 29.16
C GLU A 69 -4.40 13.22 30.28
N ARG A 70 -5.48 12.50 29.95
CA ARG A 70 -6.27 11.75 30.94
C ARG A 70 -5.45 10.65 31.62
N ILE A 71 -4.66 9.89 30.87
CA ILE A 71 -3.76 8.86 31.40
C ILE A 71 -2.71 9.50 32.30
N SER A 72 -2.16 10.65 31.91
CA SER A 72 -1.20 11.41 32.72
C SER A 72 -1.80 11.87 34.05
N GLN A 73 -3.04 12.39 34.05
CA GLN A 73 -3.77 12.79 35.26
C GLN A 73 -4.05 11.63 36.22
N LEU A 74 -4.19 10.41 35.69
CA LEU A 74 -4.33 9.21 36.50
C LEU A 74 -3.02 8.80 37.18
N ALA A 75 -1.86 9.37 36.80
CA ALA A 75 -0.55 9.17 37.41
C ALA A 75 -0.23 7.68 37.68
N PRO A 76 -0.15 6.84 36.64
CA PRO A 76 0.23 5.43 36.80
C PRO A 76 1.67 5.31 37.29
N ASP A 77 1.93 4.39 38.21
CA ASP A 77 3.31 3.97 38.54
C ASP A 77 3.86 3.05 37.45
N VAL A 78 2.98 2.20 36.87
CA VAL A 78 3.31 1.15 35.90
C VAL A 78 2.20 1.00 34.86
N ILE A 79 2.56 0.62 33.64
CA ILE A 79 1.61 0.28 32.57
C ILE A 79 1.72 -1.21 32.23
N PHE A 80 0.59 -1.86 32.00
CA PHE A 80 0.53 -3.23 31.50
C PHE A 80 -0.25 -3.32 30.19
N SER A 81 0.26 -4.08 29.24
CA SER A 81 -0.41 -4.48 28.01
C SER A 81 -0.62 -5.99 27.99
N PHE A 82 -1.87 -6.40 27.87
CA PHE A 82 -2.30 -7.80 27.79
C PHE A 82 -3.15 -7.99 26.54
N TYR A 83 -2.51 -8.35 25.44
CA TYR A 83 -3.18 -8.61 24.15
C TYR A 83 -3.95 -7.40 23.58
N TYR A 84 -3.55 -6.19 23.95
CA TYR A 84 -4.12 -4.98 23.36
C TYR A 84 -3.73 -4.86 21.87
N ARG A 85 -4.70 -4.48 21.03
CA ARG A 85 -4.56 -4.58 19.56
C ARG A 85 -3.96 -3.34 18.90
N HIS A 86 -4.02 -2.17 19.54
CA HIS A 86 -3.49 -0.92 18.99
C HIS A 86 -2.10 -0.63 19.58
N LEU A 87 -1.23 -0.02 18.77
CA LEU A 87 0.12 0.35 19.23
C LEU A 87 0.01 1.53 20.21
N LEU A 88 0.79 1.48 21.29
CA LEU A 88 0.89 2.58 22.26
C LEU A 88 2.09 3.46 21.90
N SER A 89 1.90 4.78 21.92
CA SER A 89 2.94 5.76 21.63
C SER A 89 3.95 5.85 22.77
N ASP A 90 5.18 6.28 22.44
CA ASP A 90 6.22 6.56 23.44
C ASP A 90 5.75 7.61 24.47
N GLU A 91 4.84 8.51 24.08
CA GLU A 91 4.22 9.50 24.96
C GLU A 91 3.40 8.84 26.06
N ILE A 92 2.63 7.78 25.76
CA ILE A 92 1.90 7.01 26.79
C ILE A 92 2.87 6.17 27.63
N LEU A 93 3.80 5.46 26.97
CA LEU A 93 4.70 4.52 27.64
C LEU A 93 5.61 5.22 28.66
N SER A 94 5.97 6.48 28.41
CA SER A 94 6.82 7.30 29.30
C SER A 94 6.10 7.89 30.50
N LEU A 95 4.75 7.81 30.58
CA LEU A 95 3.99 8.34 31.73
C LEU A 95 4.17 7.52 33.02
N ALA A 96 4.62 6.28 32.91
CA ALA A 96 4.79 5.38 34.03
C ALA A 96 6.26 5.26 34.45
N PRO A 97 6.67 5.69 35.66
CA PRO A 97 8.06 5.69 36.09
C PRO A 97 8.66 4.29 36.27
N ALA A 98 7.88 3.28 36.66
CA ALA A 98 8.34 1.88 36.67
C ALA A 98 8.40 1.28 35.25
N GLY A 99 7.86 2.00 34.27
CA GLY A 99 7.78 1.66 32.86
C GLY A 99 6.53 0.86 32.49
N ALA A 100 6.58 0.28 31.30
CA ALA A 100 5.47 -0.44 30.69
C ALA A 100 5.88 -1.88 30.32
N PHE A 101 5.00 -2.84 30.56
CA PHE A 101 5.24 -4.27 30.30
C PHE A 101 4.15 -4.87 29.43
N ASN A 102 4.53 -5.73 28.49
CA ASN A 102 3.61 -6.43 27.60
C ASN A 102 3.72 -7.95 27.77
N LEU A 103 2.57 -8.62 27.86
CA LEU A 103 2.47 -10.07 27.81
C LEU A 103 2.25 -10.52 26.36
N HIS A 104 3.23 -11.24 25.83
CA HIS A 104 3.20 -11.77 24.47
C HIS A 104 3.08 -13.29 24.45
N GLY A 105 2.32 -13.82 23.50
CA GLY A 105 1.99 -15.23 23.37
C GLY A 105 3.01 -16.08 22.61
N SER A 106 4.30 -15.82 22.76
CA SER A 106 5.36 -16.65 22.19
C SER A 106 6.62 -16.71 23.07
N LEU A 107 7.58 -17.54 22.66
CA LEU A 107 8.93 -17.56 23.20
C LEU A 107 9.82 -16.52 22.51
N LEU A 108 9.71 -15.26 22.94
CA LEU A 108 10.55 -14.17 22.44
C LEU A 108 12.05 -14.51 22.58
N PRO A 109 12.89 -14.17 21.57
CA PRO A 109 12.59 -13.30 20.42
C PRO A 109 11.91 -13.96 19.22
N LYS A 110 11.56 -15.26 19.28
CA LYS A 110 10.84 -15.93 18.20
C LYS A 110 9.36 -15.54 18.20
N TYR A 111 8.79 -15.43 17.00
CA TYR A 111 7.37 -15.12 16.79
C TYR A 111 6.93 -13.78 17.42
N ARG A 112 7.75 -12.72 17.29
CA ARG A 112 7.32 -11.32 17.47
C ARG A 112 6.20 -10.98 16.48
N GLY A 113 5.49 -9.89 16.73
CA GLY A 113 4.45 -9.41 15.84
C GLY A 113 3.08 -9.96 16.22
N ARG A 114 2.30 -10.41 15.24
CA ARG A 114 0.86 -10.65 15.42
C ARG A 114 0.48 -12.11 15.19
N ALA A 115 -0.59 -12.54 15.88
CA ALA A 115 -1.16 -13.89 15.79
C ALA A 115 -0.16 -15.06 16.06
N PRO A 116 0.72 -14.97 17.08
CA PRO A 116 1.74 -16.00 17.31
C PRO A 116 1.14 -17.39 17.57
N LEU A 117 -0.01 -17.47 18.27
CA LEU A 117 -0.76 -18.71 18.49
C LEU A 117 -1.00 -19.49 17.18
N ASN A 118 -1.45 -18.79 16.15
CA ASN A 118 -1.77 -19.43 14.87
C ASN A 118 -0.48 -19.77 14.12
N TRP A 119 0.52 -18.89 14.12
CA TRP A 119 1.77 -19.09 13.40
C TRP A 119 2.58 -20.29 13.90
N VAL A 120 2.66 -20.51 15.22
CA VAL A 120 3.37 -21.69 15.75
C VAL A 120 2.70 -23.00 15.31
N LEU A 121 1.36 -23.02 15.19
CA LEU A 121 0.64 -24.17 14.68
C LEU A 121 0.85 -24.36 13.18
N VAL A 122 0.79 -23.29 12.38
CA VAL A 122 1.05 -23.33 10.93
C VAL A 122 2.43 -23.88 10.63
N ASN A 123 3.45 -23.41 11.35
CA ASN A 123 4.83 -23.84 11.16
C ASN A 123 5.14 -25.21 11.79
N GLY A 124 4.16 -25.85 12.44
CA GLY A 124 4.32 -27.19 13.02
C GLY A 124 5.27 -27.23 14.22
N GLU A 125 5.37 -26.14 14.98
CA GLU A 125 6.24 -26.07 16.16
C GLU A 125 5.82 -27.10 17.22
N THR A 126 6.81 -27.62 17.94
CA THR A 126 6.59 -28.57 19.04
C THR A 126 6.52 -27.88 20.40
N GLU A 127 6.95 -26.63 20.47
CA GLU A 127 6.88 -25.79 21.67
C GLU A 127 6.57 -24.34 21.33
N THR A 128 5.94 -23.65 22.28
CA THR A 128 5.74 -22.21 22.29
C THR A 128 5.78 -21.73 23.74
N GLY A 129 5.23 -20.57 24.05
CA GLY A 129 5.20 -20.07 25.41
C GLY A 129 4.58 -18.70 25.52
N VAL A 130 4.74 -18.12 26.71
CA VAL A 130 4.34 -16.77 27.04
C VAL A 130 5.54 -16.01 27.55
N THR A 131 5.65 -14.74 27.19
CA THR A 131 6.76 -13.87 27.61
C THR A 131 6.21 -12.55 28.12
N LEU A 132 6.62 -12.15 29.32
CA LEU A 132 6.43 -10.79 29.83
C LEU A 132 7.72 -10.00 29.57
N HIS A 133 7.61 -8.89 28.85
CA HIS A 133 8.76 -8.07 28.46
C HIS A 133 8.47 -6.58 28.63
N ARG A 134 9.52 -5.77 28.74
CA ARG A 134 9.41 -4.30 28.75
C ARG A 134 8.98 -3.80 27.37
N MET A 135 8.11 -2.79 27.32
CA MET A 135 7.70 -2.14 26.08
C MET A 135 8.72 -1.07 25.68
N VAL A 136 9.07 -1.06 24.40
CA VAL A 136 9.93 -0.06 23.76
C VAL A 136 9.32 0.30 22.41
N LYS A 137 9.87 1.33 21.75
CA LYS A 137 9.40 1.80 20.43
C LYS A 137 9.24 0.68 19.38
N SER A 138 10.15 -0.29 19.39
CA SER A 138 10.06 -1.48 18.53
C SER A 138 9.13 -2.52 19.15
N ALA A 139 8.09 -2.93 18.39
CA ALA A 139 7.12 -3.92 18.83
C ALA A 139 7.79 -5.23 19.27
N ASP A 140 7.39 -5.74 20.44
CA ASP A 140 7.84 -7.00 21.03
C ASP A 140 9.37 -7.19 21.18
N ALA A 141 10.14 -6.10 21.18
CA ALA A 141 11.61 -6.14 21.16
C ALA A 141 12.30 -5.83 22.51
N GLY A 142 11.56 -5.32 23.50
CA GLY A 142 12.16 -4.91 24.76
C GLY A 142 12.62 -6.09 25.63
N ALA A 143 13.37 -5.79 26.69
CA ALA A 143 13.99 -6.80 27.54
C ALA A 143 12.96 -7.74 28.19
N ILE A 144 13.27 -9.04 28.22
CA ILE A 144 12.44 -10.08 28.81
C ILE A 144 12.58 -10.04 30.33
N ILE A 145 11.43 -10.06 31.02
CA ILE A 145 11.32 -10.12 32.48
C ILE A 145 11.10 -11.57 32.93
N ALA A 146 10.14 -12.24 32.30
CA ALA A 146 9.80 -13.61 32.59
C ALA A 146 9.32 -14.32 31.33
N GLN A 147 9.54 -15.63 31.25
CA GLN A 147 9.14 -16.44 30.11
C GLN A 147 8.82 -17.87 30.58
N GLN A 148 7.75 -18.45 30.04
CA GLN A 148 7.31 -19.81 30.37
C GLN A 148 7.04 -20.61 29.09
N ARG A 149 7.64 -21.80 29.00
CA ARG A 149 7.48 -22.72 27.87
C ARG A 149 6.20 -23.54 28.00
N VAL A 150 5.62 -23.87 26.84
CA VAL A 150 4.39 -24.66 26.67
C VAL A 150 4.64 -25.64 25.53
N ALA A 151 4.50 -26.93 25.81
CA ALA A 151 4.59 -27.96 24.78
C ALA A 151 3.32 -27.97 23.91
N ILE A 152 3.50 -28.10 22.59
CA ILE A 152 2.43 -28.24 21.60
C ILE A 152 2.29 -29.73 21.30
N SER A 153 1.15 -30.30 21.66
CA SER A 153 0.78 -31.68 21.34
C SER A 153 0.50 -31.80 19.83
N PRO A 154 0.76 -32.94 19.20
CA PRO A 154 0.34 -33.20 17.81
C PRO A 154 -1.16 -32.97 17.57
N ASP A 155 -2.00 -33.23 18.58
CA ASP A 155 -3.46 -33.05 18.49
C ASP A 155 -3.93 -31.65 18.93
N ASP A 156 -3.02 -30.76 19.35
CA ASP A 156 -3.42 -29.41 19.71
C ASP A 156 -3.93 -28.65 18.49
N VAL A 157 -5.06 -27.98 18.68
CA VAL A 157 -5.62 -27.01 17.74
C VAL A 157 -5.57 -25.62 18.37
N ALA A 158 -5.89 -24.58 17.61
CA ALA A 158 -5.80 -23.19 18.06
C ALA A 158 -6.49 -22.95 19.42
N LEU A 159 -7.70 -23.49 19.63
CA LEU A 159 -8.43 -23.33 20.89
C LEU A 159 -7.77 -24.04 22.08
N THR A 160 -7.28 -25.27 21.89
CA THR A 160 -6.64 -26.01 23.00
C THR A 160 -5.30 -25.39 23.37
N LEU A 161 -4.52 -24.97 22.38
CA LEU A 161 -3.26 -24.27 22.60
C LEU A 161 -3.48 -22.89 23.23
N HIS A 162 -4.54 -22.17 22.83
CA HIS A 162 -4.95 -20.91 23.47
C HIS A 162 -5.20 -21.08 24.98
N HIS A 163 -5.93 -22.11 25.39
CA HIS A 163 -6.15 -22.40 26.81
C HIS A 163 -4.86 -22.72 27.54
N LYS A 164 -3.96 -23.51 26.94
CA LYS A 164 -2.62 -23.80 27.52
C LYS A 164 -1.80 -22.52 27.70
N LEU A 165 -1.82 -21.62 26.71
CA LEU A 165 -1.14 -20.33 26.80
C LEU A 165 -1.77 -19.45 27.89
N CYS A 166 -3.10 -19.39 28.01
CA CYS A 166 -3.76 -18.64 29.07
C CYS A 166 -3.38 -19.16 30.47
N GLN A 167 -3.32 -20.48 30.64
CA GLN A 167 -2.90 -21.09 31.90
C GLN A 167 -1.42 -20.78 32.21
N ALA A 168 -0.55 -20.85 31.22
CA ALA A 168 0.86 -20.49 31.38
C ALA A 168 1.04 -18.99 31.68
N ALA A 169 0.28 -18.12 31.02
CA ALA A 169 0.28 -16.68 31.30
C ALA A 169 -0.10 -16.38 32.73
N ARG A 170 -1.17 -17.01 33.24
CA ARG A 170 -1.57 -16.87 34.63
C ARG A 170 -0.45 -17.27 35.59
N HIS A 171 0.16 -18.44 35.40
CA HIS A 171 1.24 -18.90 36.26
C HIS A 171 2.47 -17.99 36.23
N LEU A 172 2.84 -17.53 35.03
CA LEU A 172 3.94 -16.58 34.83
C LEU A 172 3.66 -15.26 35.58
N LEU A 173 2.44 -14.73 35.46
CA LEU A 173 2.06 -13.47 36.09
C LEU A 173 1.98 -13.59 37.62
N GLU A 174 1.45 -14.70 38.15
CA GLU A 174 1.41 -14.97 39.60
C GLU A 174 2.81 -14.90 40.24
N GLN A 175 3.86 -15.25 39.50
CA GLN A 175 5.26 -15.17 39.95
C GLN A 175 5.91 -13.81 39.67
N ALA A 176 5.68 -13.24 38.48
CA ALA A 176 6.39 -12.04 38.04
C ALA A 176 5.80 -10.73 38.62
N LEU A 177 4.47 -10.66 38.80
CA LEU A 177 3.82 -9.43 39.25
C LEU A 177 4.23 -8.98 40.67
N PRO A 178 4.40 -9.89 41.66
CA PRO A 178 4.95 -9.50 42.96
C PRO A 178 6.36 -8.92 42.87
N ALA A 179 7.22 -9.50 42.03
CA ALA A 179 8.60 -9.04 41.82
C ALA A 179 8.65 -7.65 41.16
N ILE A 180 7.78 -7.39 40.17
CA ILE A 180 7.65 -6.07 39.55
C ILE A 180 7.21 -5.03 40.58
N LYS A 181 6.33 -5.39 41.52
CA LYS A 181 5.82 -4.49 42.55
C LYS A 181 6.90 -4.04 43.53
N THR A 182 7.90 -4.87 43.80
CA THR A 182 9.03 -4.56 44.69
C THR A 182 10.26 -4.02 43.94
N GLY A 183 10.29 -4.15 42.61
CA GLY A 183 11.45 -3.82 41.79
C GLY A 183 12.54 -4.88 41.79
N ASP A 184 12.29 -6.06 42.35
CA ASP A 184 13.25 -7.16 42.48
C ASP A 184 13.09 -8.17 41.33
N TYR A 185 13.45 -7.75 40.12
CA TYR A 185 13.43 -8.60 38.92
C TYR A 185 14.63 -8.32 38.02
N ALA A 186 15.04 -9.33 37.25
CA ALA A 186 16.11 -9.20 36.27
C ALA A 186 15.53 -8.87 34.88
N GLU A 187 16.22 -8.00 34.14
CA GLU A 187 15.93 -7.73 32.73
C GLU A 187 16.95 -8.43 31.84
N ARG A 188 16.47 -9.18 30.86
CA ARG A 188 17.32 -9.86 29.89
C ARG A 188 17.08 -9.29 28.49
N PRO A 189 18.06 -8.60 27.88
CA PRO A 189 17.95 -8.16 26.50
C PRO A 189 17.64 -9.34 25.55
N GLN A 190 16.81 -9.09 24.56
CA GLN A 190 16.55 -10.08 23.51
C GLN A 190 17.76 -10.18 22.56
N GLN A 191 17.99 -11.37 22.01
CA GLN A 191 19.01 -11.57 20.97
C GLN A 191 18.39 -11.27 19.60
N GLU A 192 18.72 -10.12 19.02
CA GLU A 192 18.11 -9.67 17.75
C GLU A 192 18.39 -10.62 16.57
N ALA A 193 19.55 -11.28 16.56
CA ALA A 193 19.90 -12.26 15.52
C ALA A 193 18.94 -13.48 15.49
N ASP A 194 18.29 -13.78 16.61
CA ASP A 194 17.34 -14.90 16.71
C ASP A 194 15.89 -14.47 16.48
N ALA A 195 15.62 -13.17 16.30
CA ALA A 195 14.26 -12.66 16.20
C ALA A 195 13.55 -13.12 14.92
N THR A 196 12.31 -13.58 15.05
CA THR A 196 11.41 -13.82 13.91
C THR A 196 10.14 -13.02 14.13
N CYS A 197 9.59 -12.42 13.08
CA CYS A 197 8.41 -11.56 13.15
C CYS A 197 7.38 -11.98 12.12
N PHE A 198 6.11 -12.07 12.53
CA PHE A 198 5.02 -12.41 11.64
C PHE A 198 3.91 -11.35 11.67
N GLY A 199 3.28 -11.17 10.51
CA GLY A 199 2.21 -10.19 10.31
C GLY A 199 0.84 -10.67 10.79
N ARG A 200 -0.16 -9.79 10.62
CA ARG A 200 -1.57 -10.13 10.79
C ARG A 200 -1.95 -11.19 9.74
N ARG A 201 -2.71 -12.21 10.17
CA ARG A 201 -3.37 -13.15 9.27
C ARG A 201 -4.75 -12.68 8.86
N THR A 202 -5.13 -13.02 7.64
CA THR A 202 -6.44 -12.85 7.02
C THR A 202 -7.07 -14.23 6.79
N PRO A 203 -8.40 -14.32 6.61
CA PRO A 203 -9.04 -15.57 6.22
C PRO A 203 -8.39 -16.19 4.97
N GLU A 204 -7.97 -15.37 4.01
CA GLU A 204 -7.35 -15.78 2.74
C GLU A 204 -6.04 -16.56 2.94
N ASP A 205 -5.29 -16.27 4.01
CA ASP A 205 -4.07 -17.02 4.39
C ASP A 205 -4.35 -18.46 4.83
N SER A 206 -5.62 -18.87 4.87
CA SER A 206 -6.06 -20.21 5.28
C SER A 206 -6.50 -21.09 4.12
N PHE A 207 -6.16 -20.70 2.89
CA PHE A 207 -6.38 -21.50 1.71
C PHE A 207 -5.49 -22.77 1.71
N LEU A 208 -6.09 -23.92 1.43
CA LEU A 208 -5.40 -25.21 1.33
C LEU A 208 -4.89 -25.43 -0.11
N ASP A 209 -3.60 -25.21 -0.32
CA ASP A 209 -2.91 -25.60 -1.56
C ASP A 209 -2.51 -27.07 -1.49
N TRP A 210 -3.25 -27.93 -2.19
CA TRP A 210 -3.03 -29.37 -2.15
C TRP A 210 -1.65 -29.83 -2.67
N ASN A 211 -0.89 -28.95 -3.33
CA ASN A 211 0.49 -29.28 -3.77
C ASN A 211 1.51 -29.32 -2.62
N THR A 212 1.17 -28.84 -1.42
CA THR A 212 2.04 -28.92 -0.24
C THR A 212 1.90 -30.27 0.47
N SER A 213 2.72 -30.52 1.49
CA SER A 213 2.65 -31.78 2.24
C SER A 213 1.36 -31.91 3.06
N ALA A 214 0.89 -33.13 3.29
CA ALA A 214 -0.26 -33.39 4.14
C ALA A 214 -0.04 -32.89 5.59
N ALA A 215 1.21 -32.91 6.06
CA ALA A 215 1.57 -32.38 7.38
C ALA A 215 1.36 -30.86 7.49
N GLU A 216 1.80 -30.10 6.48
CA GLU A 216 1.60 -28.64 6.44
C GLU A 216 0.11 -28.28 6.34
N LEU A 217 -0.66 -29.00 5.51
CA LEU A 217 -2.10 -28.77 5.40
C LEU A 217 -2.84 -29.13 6.69
N HIS A 218 -2.43 -30.21 7.35
CA HIS A 218 -2.97 -30.58 8.66
C HIS A 218 -2.70 -29.49 9.71
N ASN A 219 -1.48 -28.96 9.75
CA ASN A 219 -1.09 -27.85 10.61
C ASN A 219 -1.91 -26.58 10.33
N GLN A 220 -2.16 -26.26 9.05
CA GLN A 220 -3.02 -25.14 8.65
C GLN A 220 -4.46 -25.32 9.18
N VAL A 221 -5.04 -26.53 9.07
CA VAL A 221 -6.36 -26.85 9.64
C VAL A 221 -6.37 -26.66 11.15
N ARG A 222 -5.37 -27.20 11.87
CA ARG A 222 -5.23 -27.05 13.33
C ARG A 222 -5.15 -25.59 13.75
N ALA A 223 -4.37 -24.79 13.02
CA ALA A 223 -4.08 -23.40 13.33
C ALA A 223 -5.27 -22.45 13.22
N VAL A 224 -6.29 -22.77 12.41
CA VAL A 224 -7.45 -21.92 12.21
C VAL A 224 -8.80 -22.64 12.36
N SER A 225 -8.80 -23.80 13.03
CA SER A 225 -10.01 -24.52 13.42
C SER A 225 -10.95 -23.67 14.30
N ASP A 226 -12.22 -24.08 14.41
CA ASP A 226 -13.22 -23.33 15.18
C ASP A 226 -12.72 -23.03 16.60
N PRO A 227 -12.86 -21.78 17.10
CA PRO A 227 -13.69 -20.66 16.60
C PRO A 227 -13.05 -19.73 15.55
N TRP A 228 -11.87 -20.03 15.01
CA TRP A 228 -11.27 -19.27 13.92
C TRP A 228 -11.99 -19.52 12.57
N PRO A 229 -11.65 -18.78 11.49
CA PRO A 229 -12.39 -18.85 10.22
C PRO A 229 -12.39 -20.21 9.50
N GLY A 230 -11.50 -21.14 9.87
CA GLY A 230 -11.34 -22.44 9.23
C GLY A 230 -10.45 -22.40 7.99
N ALA A 231 -9.72 -23.49 7.76
CA ALA A 231 -8.97 -23.67 6.52
C ALA A 231 -9.92 -24.10 5.40
N TYR A 232 -9.74 -23.62 4.18
CA TYR A 232 -10.72 -23.82 3.12
C TYR A 232 -10.12 -24.21 1.78
N SER A 233 -10.93 -24.84 0.94
CA SER A 233 -10.61 -25.13 -0.45
C SER A 233 -11.87 -25.05 -1.34
N TYR A 234 -11.76 -25.45 -2.60
CA TYR A 234 -12.84 -25.37 -3.59
C TYR A 234 -13.09 -26.69 -4.32
N VAL A 235 -14.38 -26.96 -4.58
CA VAL A 235 -14.85 -27.94 -5.55
C VAL A 235 -15.55 -27.17 -6.68
N GLY A 236 -14.88 -27.03 -7.82
CA GLY A 236 -15.34 -26.12 -8.86
C GLY A 236 -15.40 -24.67 -8.34
N THR A 237 -16.60 -24.08 -8.26
CA THR A 237 -16.84 -22.75 -7.69
C THR A 237 -17.32 -22.79 -6.23
N GLN A 238 -17.61 -23.96 -5.68
CA GLN A 238 -18.15 -24.11 -4.33
C GLN A 238 -17.01 -24.09 -3.31
N LYS A 239 -17.02 -23.10 -2.42
CA LYS A 239 -16.13 -23.05 -1.25
C LYS A 239 -16.56 -24.11 -0.22
N PHE A 240 -15.60 -24.76 0.41
CA PHE A 240 -15.84 -25.58 1.59
C PHE A 240 -14.71 -25.40 2.61
N THR A 241 -15.04 -25.57 3.89
CA THR A 241 -14.12 -25.42 5.01
C THR A 241 -13.83 -26.77 5.64
N VAL A 242 -12.58 -27.00 6.02
CA VAL A 242 -12.09 -28.19 6.74
C VAL A 242 -11.88 -27.81 8.21
N TRP A 243 -12.61 -28.47 9.10
CA TRP A 243 -12.58 -28.19 10.54
C TRP A 243 -11.65 -29.13 11.30
N SER A 244 -11.58 -30.39 10.87
CA SER A 244 -10.65 -31.37 11.43
C SER A 244 -10.11 -32.30 10.36
N SER A 245 -8.83 -32.66 10.50
CA SER A 245 -8.10 -33.45 9.53
C SER A 245 -7.17 -34.47 10.19
N ARG A 246 -6.69 -35.45 9.41
CA ARG A 246 -5.68 -36.42 9.83
C ARG A 246 -4.71 -36.70 8.68
N VAL A 247 -3.43 -36.77 9.00
CA VAL A 247 -2.39 -37.13 8.04
C VAL A 247 -2.41 -38.64 7.81
N CYS A 248 -2.39 -39.06 6.55
CA CYS A 248 -2.25 -40.44 6.13
C CYS A 248 -0.97 -40.60 5.32
N VAL A 249 -0.06 -41.47 5.80
CA VAL A 249 1.26 -41.72 5.18
C VAL A 249 1.16 -42.63 3.94
N ASN A 250 -0.05 -43.07 3.57
CA ASN A 250 -0.25 -43.88 2.37
C ASN A 250 -0.05 -43.00 1.13
N ASN A 251 1.10 -43.16 0.48
CA ASN A 251 1.39 -42.53 -0.80
C ASN A 251 0.47 -43.11 -1.87
N SER A 252 -0.48 -42.30 -2.31
CA SER A 252 -1.26 -42.55 -3.51
C SER A 252 -0.45 -42.11 -4.72
N ALA A 253 -0.49 -42.87 -5.82
CA ALA A 253 0.04 -42.41 -7.10
C ALA A 253 -0.83 -41.31 -7.75
N ALA A 254 -1.94 -40.91 -7.11
CA ALA A 254 -2.80 -39.85 -7.58
C ALA A 254 -2.10 -38.49 -7.47
N GLN A 255 -2.37 -37.60 -8.43
CA GLN A 255 -1.83 -36.24 -8.39
C GLN A 255 -2.42 -35.45 -7.21
N PRO A 256 -1.67 -34.49 -6.63
CA PRO A 256 -2.15 -33.64 -5.56
C PRO A 256 -3.49 -32.97 -5.87
N GLY A 257 -4.37 -32.88 -4.87
CA GLY A 257 -5.74 -32.37 -4.99
C GLY A 257 -6.76 -33.37 -5.53
N THR A 258 -6.36 -34.62 -5.79
CA THR A 258 -7.29 -35.67 -6.25
C THR A 258 -7.95 -36.38 -5.06
N VAL A 259 -9.26 -36.57 -5.11
CA VAL A 259 -10.02 -37.39 -4.14
C VAL A 259 -9.65 -38.86 -4.33
N ILE A 260 -9.01 -39.46 -3.34
CA ILE A 260 -8.62 -40.89 -3.32
C ILE A 260 -9.83 -41.75 -2.95
N SER A 261 -10.55 -41.34 -1.90
CA SER A 261 -11.76 -42.01 -1.43
C SER A 261 -12.75 -41.00 -0.85
N VAL A 262 -14.03 -41.37 -0.80
CA VAL A 262 -15.11 -40.55 -0.22
C VAL A 262 -15.58 -41.06 1.15
N SER A 263 -15.13 -42.24 1.58
CA SER A 263 -15.44 -42.80 2.90
C SER A 263 -14.25 -43.64 3.40
N PRO A 264 -13.28 -43.05 4.13
CA PRO A 264 -13.23 -41.65 4.54
C PRO A 264 -12.95 -40.70 3.37
N LEU A 265 -13.27 -39.41 3.52
CA LEU A 265 -12.91 -38.38 2.53
C LEU A 265 -11.40 -38.13 2.60
N LEU A 266 -10.67 -38.63 1.61
CA LEU A 266 -9.21 -38.63 1.58
C LEU A 266 -8.71 -37.95 0.32
N ILE A 267 -7.84 -36.96 0.49
CA ILE A 267 -7.30 -36.14 -0.61
C ILE A 267 -5.80 -36.38 -0.75
N ALA A 268 -5.34 -36.64 -1.96
CA ALA A 268 -3.91 -36.72 -2.28
C ALA A 268 -3.25 -35.34 -2.10
N CYS A 269 -2.10 -35.28 -1.44
CA CYS A 269 -1.33 -34.06 -1.24
C CYS A 269 0.01 -34.15 -2.02
N GLY A 270 0.83 -33.10 -1.98
CA GLY A 270 2.18 -33.11 -2.54
C GLY A 270 3.06 -34.21 -1.94
N ASP A 271 2.88 -34.46 -0.64
CA ASP A 271 3.43 -35.59 0.09
C ASP A 271 2.36 -36.16 1.03
N GLY A 272 2.17 -37.49 0.99
CA GLY A 272 1.11 -38.20 1.70
C GLY A 272 -0.32 -37.85 1.24
N ALA A 273 -1.29 -38.10 2.11
CA ALA A 273 -2.70 -37.77 1.90
C ALA A 273 -3.31 -37.16 3.18
N LEU A 274 -4.32 -36.30 3.01
CA LEU A 274 -5.03 -35.68 4.11
C LEU A 274 -6.47 -36.20 4.16
N GLU A 275 -6.83 -36.83 5.27
CA GLU A 275 -8.21 -37.19 5.59
C GLU A 275 -8.93 -35.96 6.12
N ILE A 276 -10.08 -35.64 5.52
CA ILE A 276 -11.02 -34.64 6.04
C ILE A 276 -12.00 -35.37 6.96
N ILE A 277 -11.85 -35.17 8.27
CA ILE A 277 -12.71 -35.82 9.27
C ILE A 277 -14.04 -35.06 9.36
N THR A 278 -13.99 -33.74 9.47
CA THR A 278 -15.17 -32.86 9.46
C THR A 278 -14.95 -31.59 8.65
N GLY A 279 -16.02 -31.06 8.09
CA GLY A 279 -16.02 -29.80 7.35
C GLY A 279 -17.43 -29.33 7.04
N GLN A 280 -17.56 -28.25 6.28
CA GLN A 280 -18.84 -27.68 5.84
C GLN A 280 -18.76 -27.17 4.41
N ALA A 281 -19.88 -27.23 3.68
CA ALA A 281 -20.02 -26.65 2.35
C ALA A 281 -20.57 -25.21 2.47
N GLY A 282 -19.82 -24.22 2.00
CA GLY A 282 -20.17 -22.80 2.15
C GLY A 282 -20.46 -22.42 3.60
N ASP A 283 -21.60 -21.77 3.82
CA ASP A 283 -22.12 -21.38 5.14
C ASP A 283 -23.05 -22.44 5.76
N GLY A 284 -23.02 -23.67 5.25
CA GLY A 284 -23.80 -24.79 5.77
C GLY A 284 -23.29 -25.30 7.12
N ILE A 285 -23.97 -26.33 7.65
CA ILE A 285 -23.59 -26.96 8.92
C ILE A 285 -22.33 -27.83 8.78
N ALA A 286 -21.56 -27.94 9.87
CA ALA A 286 -20.47 -28.89 9.95
C ALA A 286 -21.00 -30.33 9.92
N MET A 287 -20.32 -31.19 9.15
CA MET A 287 -20.69 -32.59 8.94
C MET A 287 -19.45 -33.47 8.82
N GLN A 288 -19.64 -34.78 8.93
CA GLN A 288 -18.57 -35.77 8.71
C GLN A 288 -18.08 -35.73 7.26
N GLY A 289 -16.80 -36.00 7.03
CA GLY A 289 -16.16 -35.95 5.71
C GLY A 289 -16.86 -36.75 4.62
N SER A 290 -17.43 -37.93 4.93
CA SER A 290 -18.19 -38.73 3.97
C SER A 290 -19.48 -38.06 3.51
N GLN A 291 -20.20 -37.42 4.43
CA GLN A 291 -21.39 -36.63 4.10
C GLN A 291 -21.00 -35.36 3.33
N LEU A 292 -19.91 -34.70 3.71
CA LEU A 292 -19.38 -33.53 3.01
C LEU A 292 -19.04 -33.88 1.56
N ALA A 293 -18.42 -35.05 1.32
CA ALA A 293 -18.13 -35.54 -0.02
C ALA A 293 -19.41 -35.67 -0.87
N GLN A 294 -20.48 -36.24 -0.29
CA GLN A 294 -21.76 -36.35 -0.98
C GLN A 294 -22.39 -35.00 -1.30
N VAL A 295 -22.40 -34.07 -0.34
CA VAL A 295 -22.97 -32.72 -0.50
C VAL A 295 -22.21 -31.92 -1.56
N LEU A 296 -20.89 -32.07 -1.62
CA LEU A 296 -20.04 -31.43 -2.63
C LEU A 296 -20.02 -32.17 -3.97
N GLY A 297 -20.72 -33.30 -4.11
CA GLY A 297 -20.75 -34.11 -5.33
C GLY A 297 -19.39 -34.74 -5.68
N LEU A 298 -18.54 -35.00 -4.69
CA LEU A 298 -17.23 -35.61 -4.89
C LEU A 298 -17.36 -37.13 -5.11
N VAL A 299 -16.54 -37.64 -6.02
CA VAL A 299 -16.34 -39.07 -6.27
C VAL A 299 -14.84 -39.38 -6.30
N PRO A 300 -14.41 -40.65 -6.13
CA PRO A 300 -13.02 -41.00 -6.34
C PRO A 300 -12.54 -40.56 -7.73
N GLY A 301 -11.39 -39.88 -7.78
CA GLY A 301 -10.84 -39.26 -8.98
C GLY A 301 -11.28 -37.82 -9.25
N SER A 302 -12.25 -37.27 -8.50
CA SER A 302 -12.56 -35.84 -8.55
C SER A 302 -11.34 -35.00 -8.19
N ARG A 303 -11.17 -33.84 -8.83
CA ARG A 303 -10.12 -32.88 -8.50
C ARG A 303 -10.67 -31.69 -7.76
N LEU A 304 -10.02 -31.37 -6.64
CA LEU A 304 -10.17 -30.11 -5.95
C LEU A 304 -9.33 -29.10 -6.71
N ASN A 305 -9.93 -27.97 -7.05
CA ASN A 305 -9.24 -26.94 -7.82
C ASN A 305 -8.59 -25.96 -6.85
N SER A 306 -7.37 -25.49 -7.19
CA SER A 306 -6.66 -24.50 -6.38
C SER A 306 -7.24 -23.07 -6.50
N GLN A 307 -8.18 -22.86 -7.40
CA GLN A 307 -9.06 -21.70 -7.57
C GLN A 307 -9.93 -22.04 -8.79
N SER A 308 -10.99 -21.29 -9.06
CA SER A 308 -11.79 -21.43 -10.29
C SER A 308 -10.91 -21.57 -11.54
N VAL A 309 -10.75 -22.80 -12.05
CA VAL A 309 -10.12 -23.09 -13.36
C VAL A 309 -11.03 -22.61 -14.51
N ALA A 310 -12.18 -22.02 -14.20
CA ALA A 310 -13.18 -21.51 -15.15
C ALA A 310 -13.07 -20.00 -15.42
N THR A 311 -11.92 -19.38 -15.18
CA THR A 311 -11.55 -18.17 -15.91
C THR A 311 -10.18 -18.42 -16.50
N SER A 312 -10.10 -18.70 -17.80
CA SER A 312 -8.95 -18.22 -18.57
C SER A 312 -8.69 -16.81 -18.07
N LYS A 313 -7.52 -16.51 -17.48
CA LYS A 313 -7.21 -15.14 -17.03
C LYS A 313 -7.40 -14.24 -18.24
N CYS A 314 -8.57 -13.59 -18.33
CA CYS A 314 -8.81 -12.59 -19.35
C CYS A 314 -7.79 -11.52 -19.05
N ARG A 315 -7.06 -11.08 -20.08
CA ARG A 315 -6.05 -10.03 -19.91
C ARG A 315 -6.71 -8.84 -19.23
N THR A 316 -5.99 -8.21 -18.30
CA THR A 316 -6.45 -6.98 -17.66
C THR A 316 -6.57 -5.91 -18.73
N ARG A 317 -7.76 -5.36 -18.90
CA ARG A 317 -8.03 -4.31 -19.89
C ARG A 317 -7.77 -2.95 -19.27
N VAL A 318 -6.76 -2.25 -19.79
CA VAL A 318 -6.32 -0.94 -19.32
C VAL A 318 -6.83 0.13 -20.27
N LEU A 319 -7.70 1.03 -19.78
CA LEU A 319 -8.15 2.20 -20.54
C LEU A 319 -7.25 3.39 -20.21
N ILE A 320 -6.58 3.94 -21.22
CA ILE A 320 -5.75 5.14 -21.11
C ILE A 320 -6.41 6.25 -21.93
N LEU A 321 -6.92 7.28 -21.26
CA LEU A 321 -7.42 8.49 -21.92
C LEU A 321 -6.29 9.52 -21.93
N GLY A 322 -5.96 10.09 -23.08
CA GLY A 322 -4.73 10.87 -23.23
C GLY A 322 -3.51 9.99 -23.54
N VAL A 323 -3.72 8.88 -24.28
CA VAL A 323 -2.69 7.85 -24.51
C VAL A 323 -1.50 8.35 -25.34
N ASN A 324 -1.70 9.38 -26.17
CA ASN A 324 -0.66 9.93 -27.04
C ASN A 324 0.28 10.88 -26.28
N GLY A 325 -0.06 11.24 -25.04
CA GLY A 325 0.77 12.08 -24.19
C GLY A 325 2.06 11.41 -23.72
N PHE A 326 2.88 12.18 -23.00
CA PHE A 326 4.17 11.74 -22.46
C PHE A 326 4.06 10.48 -21.58
N ILE A 327 3.14 10.47 -20.61
CA ILE A 327 2.95 9.30 -19.75
C ILE A 327 2.29 8.16 -20.55
N GLY A 328 1.27 8.47 -21.35
CA GLY A 328 0.48 7.47 -22.08
C GLY A 328 1.31 6.61 -23.01
N ASN A 329 2.23 7.20 -23.79
CA ASN A 329 3.02 6.43 -24.75
C ASN A 329 4.06 5.51 -24.09
N HIS A 330 4.75 5.97 -23.03
CA HIS A 330 5.71 5.12 -22.30
C HIS A 330 5.00 4.05 -21.47
N LEU A 331 3.83 4.36 -20.90
CA LEU A 331 3.05 3.39 -20.17
C LEU A 331 2.52 2.30 -21.11
N THR A 332 2.06 2.68 -22.29
CA THR A 332 1.65 1.73 -23.33
C THR A 332 2.80 0.80 -23.69
N GLU A 333 4.00 1.34 -23.91
CA GLU A 333 5.20 0.55 -24.19
C GLU A 333 5.49 -0.48 -23.09
N ARG A 334 5.47 -0.04 -21.83
CA ARG A 334 5.73 -0.92 -20.67
C ARG A 334 4.66 -2.01 -20.53
N LEU A 335 3.38 -1.68 -20.71
CA LEU A 335 2.27 -2.65 -20.61
C LEU A 335 2.28 -3.67 -21.74
N LEU A 336 2.66 -3.27 -22.96
CA LEU A 336 2.68 -4.17 -24.10
C LEU A 336 3.84 -5.18 -24.04
N GLN A 337 4.87 -4.94 -23.23
CA GLN A 337 5.92 -5.93 -22.93
C GLN A 337 5.39 -7.13 -22.13
N GLU A 338 4.26 -6.98 -21.44
CA GLU A 338 3.67 -8.00 -20.59
C GLU A 338 2.48 -8.68 -21.27
N ASP A 339 2.36 -10.00 -21.07
CA ASP A 339 1.39 -10.81 -21.81
C ASP A 339 -0.05 -10.76 -21.27
N HIS A 340 -0.22 -10.29 -20.03
CA HIS A 340 -1.50 -10.27 -19.33
C HIS A 340 -2.26 -8.95 -19.46
N TYR A 341 -1.82 -8.00 -20.29
CA TYR A 341 -2.52 -6.73 -20.52
C TYR A 341 -3.12 -6.60 -21.91
N GLU A 342 -4.25 -5.90 -21.99
CA GLU A 342 -4.84 -5.40 -23.22
C GLU A 342 -5.08 -3.89 -23.06
N VAL A 343 -4.51 -3.09 -23.95
CA VAL A 343 -4.47 -1.62 -23.80
C VAL A 343 -5.45 -0.98 -24.76
N TYR A 344 -6.35 -0.17 -24.22
CA TYR A 344 -7.32 0.64 -24.95
C TYR A 344 -6.95 2.11 -24.78
N GLY A 345 -6.57 2.77 -25.87
CA GLY A 345 -6.13 4.16 -25.87
C GLY A 345 -7.13 5.07 -26.57
N LEU A 346 -7.39 6.23 -26.00
CA LEU A 346 -8.09 7.34 -26.66
C LEU A 346 -7.28 8.62 -26.57
N ASP A 347 -7.14 9.32 -27.67
CA ASP A 347 -6.51 10.64 -27.75
C ASP A 347 -6.93 11.38 -29.03
N ILE A 348 -6.69 12.68 -29.12
CA ILE A 348 -6.96 13.51 -30.30
C ILE A 348 -5.92 13.33 -31.42
N GLY A 349 -4.84 12.60 -31.15
CA GLY A 349 -3.77 12.32 -32.12
C GLY A 349 -3.05 11.00 -31.82
N SER A 350 -2.15 10.60 -32.71
CA SER A 350 -1.50 9.28 -32.64
C SER A 350 -0.01 9.28 -32.98
N ASP A 351 0.65 10.44 -33.03
CA ASP A 351 2.04 10.57 -33.47
C ASP A 351 3.03 9.87 -32.52
N ALA A 352 2.85 9.99 -31.20
CA ALA A 352 3.73 9.33 -30.23
C ALA A 352 3.47 7.82 -30.12
N ILE A 353 2.23 7.37 -30.40
CA ILE A 353 1.79 5.97 -30.28
C ILE A 353 1.66 5.23 -31.61
N GLY A 354 2.03 5.85 -32.73
CA GLY A 354 1.96 5.26 -34.06
C GLY A 354 2.68 3.91 -34.17
N ARG A 355 3.78 3.75 -33.41
CA ARG A 355 4.55 2.50 -33.31
C ARG A 355 3.78 1.31 -32.74
N PHE A 356 2.66 1.54 -32.05
CA PHE A 356 1.85 0.50 -31.41
C PHE A 356 0.58 0.13 -32.19
N LEU A 357 0.19 0.90 -33.21
CA LEU A 357 -1.11 0.73 -33.89
C LEU A 357 -1.33 -0.66 -34.52
N GLN A 358 -0.24 -1.36 -34.87
CA GLN A 358 -0.30 -2.71 -35.43
C GLN A 358 -0.17 -3.81 -34.36
N HIS A 359 0.04 -3.45 -33.09
CA HIS A 359 0.20 -4.41 -32.02
C HIS A 359 -1.16 -5.05 -31.68
N PRO A 360 -1.29 -6.38 -31.67
CA PRO A 360 -2.58 -7.07 -31.54
C PRO A 360 -3.29 -6.83 -30.20
N ARG A 361 -2.57 -6.37 -29.18
CA ARG A 361 -3.09 -6.03 -27.83
C ARG A 361 -3.30 -4.53 -27.60
N PHE A 362 -3.08 -3.70 -28.62
CA PHE A 362 -3.27 -2.26 -28.53
C PHE A 362 -4.44 -1.83 -29.41
N HIS A 363 -5.42 -1.17 -28.80
CA HIS A 363 -6.63 -0.71 -29.45
C HIS A 363 -6.72 0.80 -29.32
N PHE A 364 -6.48 1.53 -30.41
CA PHE A 364 -6.52 2.99 -30.42
C PHE A 364 -7.79 3.50 -31.09
N VAL A 365 -8.36 4.56 -30.51
CA VAL A 365 -9.43 5.35 -31.13
C VAL A 365 -9.09 6.82 -31.01
N GLU A 366 -9.17 7.53 -32.13
CA GLU A 366 -9.05 8.98 -32.14
C GLU A 366 -10.34 9.61 -31.57
N GLY A 367 -10.21 10.47 -30.57
CA GLY A 367 -11.36 11.10 -29.92
C GLY A 367 -11.00 12.15 -28.87
N ASP A 368 -11.92 13.10 -28.69
CA ASP A 368 -11.88 14.13 -27.64
C ASP A 368 -12.81 13.75 -26.48
N ILE A 369 -12.32 13.85 -25.24
CA ILE A 369 -13.08 13.52 -24.04
C ILE A 369 -14.29 14.42 -23.79
N SER A 370 -14.26 15.64 -24.31
CA SER A 370 -15.33 16.63 -24.22
C SER A 370 -16.49 16.35 -25.20
N ILE A 371 -16.27 15.48 -26.19
CA ILE A 371 -17.22 15.19 -27.28
C ILE A 371 -17.71 13.75 -27.24
N HIS A 372 -16.82 12.77 -27.06
CA HIS A 372 -17.10 11.34 -27.28
C HIS A 372 -17.60 10.62 -26.03
N SER A 373 -18.60 11.19 -25.34
CA SER A 373 -19.06 10.70 -24.04
C SER A 373 -19.55 9.25 -24.08
N GLU A 374 -20.29 8.83 -25.11
CA GLU A 374 -20.80 7.46 -25.24
C GLU A 374 -19.67 6.43 -25.37
N TRP A 375 -18.65 6.75 -26.16
CA TRP A 375 -17.49 5.87 -26.37
C TRP A 375 -16.71 5.69 -25.07
N ILE A 376 -16.48 6.79 -24.35
CA ILE A 376 -15.74 6.79 -23.08
C ILE A 376 -16.51 6.01 -22.03
N GLU A 377 -17.81 6.26 -21.87
CA GLU A 377 -18.63 5.53 -20.90
C GLU A 377 -18.64 4.03 -21.21
N TYR A 378 -18.79 3.66 -22.48
CA TYR A 378 -18.72 2.28 -22.93
C TYR A 378 -17.36 1.64 -22.61
N HIS A 379 -16.24 2.32 -22.87
CA HIS A 379 -14.91 1.78 -22.59
C HIS A 379 -14.58 1.74 -21.10
N VAL A 380 -15.06 2.70 -20.30
CA VAL A 380 -14.97 2.60 -18.83
C VAL A 380 -15.73 1.36 -18.36
N LYS A 381 -16.96 1.12 -18.86
CA LYS A 381 -17.72 -0.09 -18.54
C LYS A 381 -17.01 -1.37 -18.99
N LYS A 382 -16.38 -1.35 -20.16
CA LYS A 382 -15.67 -2.49 -20.75
C LYS A 382 -14.38 -2.81 -20.00
N CYS A 383 -13.50 -1.85 -19.79
CA CYS A 383 -12.17 -2.05 -19.23
C CYS A 383 -12.20 -2.31 -17.71
N ASP A 384 -11.06 -2.75 -17.17
CA ASP A 384 -10.95 -3.17 -15.77
C ASP A 384 -10.29 -2.07 -14.91
N VAL A 385 -9.33 -1.34 -15.49
CA VAL A 385 -8.67 -0.19 -14.88
C VAL A 385 -8.67 1.02 -15.83
N VAL A 386 -8.85 2.22 -15.27
CA VAL A 386 -8.94 3.48 -16.02
C VAL A 386 -7.87 4.46 -15.56
N LEU A 387 -7.13 5.01 -16.52
CA LEU A 387 -6.11 6.05 -16.35
C LEU A 387 -6.51 7.30 -17.16
N PRO A 388 -7.15 8.29 -16.53
CA PRO A 388 -7.50 9.55 -17.19
C PRO A 388 -6.31 10.52 -17.17
N LEU A 389 -5.45 10.45 -18.19
CA LEU A 389 -4.23 11.26 -18.31
C LEU A 389 -4.44 12.59 -19.04
N VAL A 390 -5.66 12.87 -19.53
CA VAL A 390 -5.98 14.14 -20.19
C VAL A 390 -6.00 15.28 -19.18
N ALA A 391 -5.08 16.22 -19.34
CA ALA A 391 -5.02 17.47 -18.58
C ALA A 391 -4.13 18.51 -19.28
N ILE A 392 -4.34 19.80 -18.98
CA ILE A 392 -3.43 20.89 -19.32
C ILE A 392 -2.49 21.12 -18.13
N ALA A 393 -1.28 20.56 -18.21
CA ALA A 393 -0.27 20.64 -17.14
C ALA A 393 0.87 21.64 -17.45
N THR A 394 0.56 22.75 -18.12
CA THR A 394 1.52 23.78 -18.53
C THR A 394 1.28 25.09 -17.77
N PRO A 395 2.22 25.57 -16.92
CA PRO A 395 1.96 26.68 -16.00
C PRO A 395 1.46 27.99 -16.62
N ILE A 396 1.88 28.29 -17.85
CA ILE A 396 1.44 29.49 -18.57
C ILE A 396 -0.06 29.46 -18.90
N GLU A 397 -0.64 28.28 -19.11
CA GLU A 397 -2.06 28.13 -19.44
C GLU A 397 -2.95 28.35 -18.23
N TYR A 398 -2.42 28.17 -17.01
CA TYR A 398 -3.18 28.40 -15.77
C TYR A 398 -3.54 29.88 -15.60
N THR A 399 -2.67 30.78 -16.06
CA THR A 399 -2.90 32.23 -16.03
C THR A 399 -3.53 32.73 -17.32
N ARG A 400 -3.14 32.16 -18.47
CA ARG A 400 -3.64 32.56 -19.80
C ARG A 400 -5.07 32.11 -20.07
N ASN A 401 -5.39 30.84 -19.75
CA ASN A 401 -6.66 30.19 -20.07
C ASN A 401 -7.24 29.43 -18.85
N PRO A 402 -7.44 30.09 -17.68
CA PRO A 402 -7.83 29.42 -16.44
C PRO A 402 -9.14 28.63 -16.53
N LEU A 403 -10.13 29.15 -17.26
CA LEU A 403 -11.42 28.48 -17.42
C LEU A 403 -11.30 27.20 -18.23
N ARG A 404 -10.50 27.20 -19.30
CA ARG A 404 -10.26 26.00 -20.10
C ARG A 404 -9.53 24.92 -19.30
N VAL A 405 -8.57 25.32 -18.46
CA VAL A 405 -7.89 24.42 -17.52
C VAL A 405 -8.90 23.83 -16.55
N PHE A 406 -9.79 24.63 -15.96
CA PHE A 406 -10.83 24.13 -15.06
C PHE A 406 -11.80 23.15 -15.75
N GLU A 407 -12.37 23.52 -16.90
CA GLU A 407 -13.32 22.68 -17.65
C GLU A 407 -12.71 21.31 -17.97
N LEU A 408 -11.47 21.27 -18.48
CA LEU A 408 -10.83 20.02 -18.88
C LEU A 408 -10.28 19.23 -17.67
N ASP A 409 -9.50 19.87 -16.81
CA ASP A 409 -8.76 19.19 -15.75
C ASP A 409 -9.67 18.83 -14.56
N PHE A 410 -10.77 19.55 -14.39
CA PHE A 410 -11.76 19.30 -13.34
C PHE A 410 -13.04 18.65 -13.88
N GLU A 411 -13.81 19.35 -14.71
CA GLU A 411 -15.18 18.91 -15.04
C GLU A 411 -15.21 17.64 -15.90
N GLU A 412 -14.41 17.57 -16.97
CA GLU A 412 -14.36 16.37 -17.81
C GLU A 412 -13.79 15.16 -17.06
N ASN A 413 -12.76 15.38 -16.24
CA ASN A 413 -12.19 14.34 -15.39
C ASN A 413 -13.19 13.85 -14.31
N LEU A 414 -13.99 14.75 -13.73
CA LEU A 414 -15.04 14.39 -12.78
C LEU A 414 -16.12 13.49 -13.40
N LYS A 415 -16.47 13.70 -14.68
CA LYS A 415 -17.39 12.81 -15.40
C LYS A 415 -16.81 11.40 -15.50
N ILE A 416 -15.53 11.26 -15.85
CA ILE A 416 -14.84 9.97 -15.94
C ILE A 416 -14.80 9.28 -14.57
N ILE A 417 -14.47 10.00 -13.50
CA ILE A 417 -14.48 9.49 -12.12
C ILE A 417 -15.88 8.91 -11.78
N ARG A 418 -16.95 9.64 -12.12
CA ARG A 418 -18.33 9.17 -11.91
C ARG A 418 -18.67 7.92 -12.71
N TYR A 419 -18.16 7.77 -13.94
CA TYR A 419 -18.32 6.51 -14.68
C TYR A 419 -17.60 5.35 -13.98
N CYS A 420 -16.40 5.57 -13.45
CA CYS A 420 -15.67 4.56 -12.68
C CYS A 420 -16.46 4.12 -11.44
N VAL A 421 -17.08 5.05 -10.72
CA VAL A 421 -17.97 4.74 -9.59
C VAL A 421 -19.18 3.93 -10.05
N LYS A 422 -19.92 4.43 -11.06
CA LYS A 422 -21.13 3.80 -11.62
C LYS A 422 -20.90 2.35 -12.04
N TYR A 423 -19.75 2.06 -12.66
CA TYR A 423 -19.41 0.74 -13.18
C TYR A 423 -18.45 -0.05 -12.29
N ARG A 424 -18.17 0.44 -11.08
CA ARG A 424 -17.27 -0.19 -10.08
C ARG A 424 -15.91 -0.57 -10.66
N LYS A 425 -15.28 0.39 -11.36
CA LYS A 425 -13.99 0.22 -12.01
C LYS A 425 -12.88 0.80 -11.14
N ARG A 426 -11.69 0.20 -11.26
CA ARG A 426 -10.51 0.73 -10.60
C ARG A 426 -10.05 1.98 -11.35
N ILE A 427 -9.80 3.07 -10.63
CA ILE A 427 -9.25 4.30 -11.21
C ILE A 427 -7.85 4.56 -10.64
N ILE A 428 -6.88 4.76 -11.53
CA ILE A 428 -5.54 5.24 -11.16
C ILE A 428 -5.45 6.67 -11.65
N PHE A 429 -5.66 7.61 -10.73
CA PHE A 429 -5.85 9.00 -11.09
C PHE A 429 -4.53 9.77 -10.96
N PRO A 430 -4.11 10.50 -12.02
CA PRO A 430 -2.96 11.39 -11.94
C PRO A 430 -3.32 12.62 -11.11
N SER A 431 -2.98 12.58 -9.83
CA SER A 431 -2.84 13.78 -9.02
C SER A 431 -1.58 14.55 -9.48
N THR A 432 -1.14 15.54 -8.72
CA THR A 432 0.03 16.34 -9.07
C THR A 432 0.83 16.73 -7.85
N SER A 433 2.15 16.79 -7.98
CA SER A 433 3.01 17.39 -6.95
C SER A 433 2.73 18.88 -6.73
N GLU A 434 2.00 19.55 -7.63
CA GLU A 434 1.55 20.93 -7.41
C GLU A 434 0.43 21.05 -6.36
N VAL A 435 -0.20 19.95 -5.94
CA VAL A 435 -1.23 19.94 -4.90
C VAL A 435 -0.68 20.40 -3.54
N TYR A 436 0.60 20.13 -3.29
CA TYR A 436 1.32 20.60 -2.10
C TYR A 436 1.51 22.12 -2.09
N GLY A 437 1.53 22.72 -3.28
CA GLY A 437 1.76 24.14 -3.47
C GLY A 437 3.04 24.61 -2.79
N MET A 438 2.92 25.56 -1.87
CA MET A 438 4.00 26.16 -1.09
C MET A 438 4.16 25.49 0.28
N CYS A 439 3.92 24.18 0.37
CA CYS A 439 4.17 23.40 1.58
C CYS A 439 5.58 23.68 2.13
N THR A 440 5.67 23.91 3.44
CA THR A 440 6.93 24.27 4.12
C THR A 440 7.73 23.08 4.60
N ASP A 441 7.19 21.87 4.46
CA ASP A 441 7.86 20.65 4.90
C ASP A 441 9.09 20.38 4.04
N LYS A 442 10.17 19.84 4.63
CA LYS A 442 11.41 19.52 3.91
C LYS A 442 11.19 18.44 2.84
N VAL A 443 10.26 17.53 3.10
CA VAL A 443 9.80 16.48 2.19
C VAL A 443 8.28 16.50 2.20
N PHE A 444 7.68 16.43 1.03
CA PHE A 444 6.23 16.46 0.88
C PHE A 444 5.68 15.06 1.07
N ASP A 445 4.91 14.88 2.12
CA ASP A 445 4.34 13.61 2.54
C ASP A 445 2.89 13.53 2.10
N GLU A 446 2.51 12.41 1.49
CA GLU A 446 1.18 12.16 0.95
C GLU A 446 0.07 12.23 2.00
N ASP A 447 0.39 11.80 3.22
CA ASP A 447 -0.60 11.52 4.27
C ASP A 447 -0.63 12.62 5.34
N SER A 448 0.43 13.43 5.45
CA SER A 448 0.60 14.38 6.57
C SER A 448 0.91 15.82 6.17
N SER A 449 1.47 16.08 4.98
CA SER A 449 1.83 17.45 4.60
C SER A 449 0.60 18.32 4.33
N ASN A 450 0.63 19.53 4.90
CA ASN A 450 -0.38 20.54 4.60
C ASN A 450 -0.24 21.08 3.17
N LEU A 451 -1.37 21.43 2.57
CA LEU A 451 -1.48 21.89 1.19
C LEU A 451 -1.68 23.41 1.20
N ILE A 452 -0.67 24.17 0.77
CA ILE A 452 -0.63 25.64 0.91
C ILE A 452 -0.66 26.29 -0.47
N VAL A 453 -1.64 27.14 -0.74
CA VAL A 453 -1.73 27.92 -1.98
C VAL A 453 -1.83 29.41 -1.68
N GLY A 454 -1.56 30.24 -2.69
CA GLY A 454 -1.66 31.69 -2.58
C GLY A 454 -3.12 32.18 -2.57
N PRO A 455 -3.33 33.50 -2.43
CA PRO A 455 -4.66 34.11 -2.49
C PRO A 455 -5.33 33.91 -3.85
N VAL A 456 -6.64 34.13 -3.91
CA VAL A 456 -7.46 33.99 -5.14
C VAL A 456 -6.94 34.85 -6.30
N ASN A 457 -6.32 36.01 -6.02
CA ASN A 457 -5.73 36.88 -7.05
C ASN A 457 -4.41 36.33 -7.66
N LYS A 458 -3.99 35.12 -7.28
CA LYS A 458 -2.90 34.35 -7.89
C LYS A 458 -3.48 33.16 -8.66
N PRO A 459 -4.01 33.38 -9.88
CA PRO A 459 -4.78 32.38 -10.62
C PRO A 459 -3.98 31.13 -11.00
N ARG A 460 -2.64 31.16 -10.96
CA ARG A 460 -1.81 29.96 -11.19
C ARG A 460 -2.16 28.78 -10.27
N TRP A 461 -2.77 29.04 -9.11
CA TRP A 461 -3.16 27.99 -8.16
C TRP A 461 -4.47 27.29 -8.55
N ILE A 462 -5.19 27.76 -9.59
CA ILE A 462 -6.41 27.11 -10.07
C ILE A 462 -6.17 25.64 -10.43
N TYR A 463 -5.06 25.32 -11.08
CA TYR A 463 -4.67 23.95 -11.41
C TYR A 463 -4.48 23.10 -10.14
N SER A 464 -3.67 23.58 -9.19
CA SER A 464 -3.40 22.89 -7.92
C SER A 464 -4.69 22.59 -7.14
N VAL A 465 -5.55 23.59 -6.97
CA VAL A 465 -6.81 23.47 -6.21
C VAL A 465 -7.82 22.58 -6.95
N SER A 466 -7.86 22.63 -8.29
CA SER A 466 -8.75 21.76 -9.08
C SER A 466 -8.37 20.28 -8.92
N LYS A 467 -7.07 19.96 -9.04
CA LYS A 467 -6.56 18.61 -8.82
C LYS A 467 -6.75 18.16 -7.36
N GLN A 468 -6.53 19.06 -6.40
CA GLN A 468 -6.80 18.80 -4.98
C GLN A 468 -8.27 18.43 -4.72
N LEU A 469 -9.20 19.16 -5.33
CA LEU A 469 -10.62 18.91 -5.13
C LEU A 469 -11.03 17.57 -5.77
N LEU A 470 -10.46 17.20 -6.92
CA LEU A 470 -10.66 15.86 -7.48
C LEU A 470 -10.11 14.76 -6.58
N ASP A 471 -8.91 14.92 -6.01
CA ASP A 471 -8.34 13.97 -5.05
C ASP A 471 -9.32 13.73 -3.89
N ARG A 472 -9.90 14.80 -3.34
CA ARG A 472 -10.89 14.72 -2.24
C ARG A 472 -12.20 14.08 -2.65
N VAL A 473 -12.69 14.34 -3.86
CA VAL A 473 -13.92 13.72 -4.39
C VAL A 473 -13.70 12.23 -4.62
N ILE A 474 -12.56 11.83 -5.18
CA ILE A 474 -12.18 10.41 -5.34
C ILE A 474 -12.09 9.73 -3.97
N TRP A 475 -11.45 10.38 -3.00
CA TRP A 475 -11.36 9.89 -1.62
C TRP A 475 -12.75 9.65 -1.02
N ALA A 476 -13.66 10.62 -1.15
CA ALA A 476 -15.03 10.51 -0.67
C ALA A 476 -15.79 9.34 -1.32
N TYR A 477 -15.64 9.14 -2.64
CA TYR A 477 -16.21 7.96 -3.31
C TYR A 477 -15.58 6.65 -2.83
N GLY A 478 -14.29 6.63 -2.53
CA GLY A 478 -13.64 5.46 -1.94
C GLY A 478 -14.23 5.10 -0.58
N GLU A 479 -14.35 6.10 0.31
CA GLU A 479 -14.85 5.91 1.67
C GLU A 479 -16.35 5.60 1.74
N LYS A 480 -17.17 6.28 0.93
CA LYS A 480 -18.65 6.20 1.02
C LYS A 480 -19.29 5.23 0.03
N GLU A 481 -18.70 5.05 -1.14
CA GLU A 481 -19.27 4.23 -2.22
C GLU A 481 -18.37 3.04 -2.62
N GLY A 482 -17.23 2.86 -1.96
CA GLY A 482 -16.33 1.73 -2.21
C GLY A 482 -15.60 1.80 -3.55
N LEU A 483 -15.36 3.00 -4.09
CA LEU A 483 -14.53 3.17 -5.29
C LEU A 483 -13.11 2.66 -5.03
N ARG A 484 -12.63 1.74 -5.87
CA ARG A 484 -11.23 1.31 -5.84
C ARG A 484 -10.38 2.34 -6.56
N PHE A 485 -9.53 3.04 -5.84
CA PHE A 485 -8.69 4.08 -6.42
C PHE A 485 -7.24 3.98 -5.94
N THR A 486 -6.34 4.56 -6.74
CA THR A 486 -5.00 4.95 -6.32
C THR A 486 -4.71 6.33 -6.89
N LEU A 487 -4.24 7.26 -6.07
CA LEU A 487 -3.79 8.58 -6.53
C LEU A 487 -2.27 8.55 -6.66
N PHE A 488 -1.73 8.97 -7.81
CA PHE A 488 -0.28 9.10 -7.97
C PHE A 488 0.12 10.54 -8.27
N ARG A 489 1.23 10.99 -7.68
CA ARG A 489 1.72 12.36 -7.80
C ARG A 489 3.10 12.35 -8.44
N PRO A 490 3.22 12.66 -9.74
CA PRO A 490 4.51 12.73 -10.42
C PRO A 490 5.29 13.98 -10.00
N PHE A 491 6.59 13.82 -9.74
CA PHE A 491 7.53 14.90 -9.44
C PHE A 491 8.48 15.12 -10.63
N ASN A 492 8.13 16.12 -11.44
CA ASN A 492 8.91 16.60 -12.60
C ASN A 492 9.53 15.46 -13.43
N TRP A 493 8.68 14.54 -13.88
CA TRP A 493 9.10 13.48 -14.78
C TRP A 493 9.61 14.08 -16.09
N MET A 494 10.75 13.60 -16.56
CA MET A 494 11.37 14.05 -17.79
C MET A 494 12.03 12.88 -18.53
N GLY A 495 12.16 13.03 -19.84
CA GLY A 495 12.60 11.97 -20.74
C GLY A 495 12.23 12.30 -22.18
N PRO A 496 12.52 11.38 -23.11
CA PRO A 496 12.06 11.44 -24.50
C PRO A 496 10.56 11.76 -24.59
N ARG A 497 10.12 12.52 -25.59
CA ARG A 497 8.68 12.82 -25.83
C ARG A 497 7.92 13.55 -24.69
N LEU A 498 8.62 14.29 -23.83
CA LEU A 498 7.99 15.04 -22.72
C LEU A 498 6.92 16.03 -23.18
N ASP A 499 7.26 16.84 -24.17
CA ASP A 499 6.42 17.84 -24.84
C ASP A 499 6.91 17.95 -26.30
N SER A 500 6.29 18.78 -27.13
CA SER A 500 6.82 19.09 -28.47
C SER A 500 7.58 20.42 -28.49
N LEU A 501 8.62 20.52 -29.32
CA LEU A 501 9.35 21.79 -29.53
C LEU A 501 8.42 22.88 -30.10
N ASN A 502 7.40 22.50 -30.87
CA ASN A 502 6.39 23.43 -31.38
C ASN A 502 5.53 24.01 -30.25
N ALA A 503 5.14 23.21 -29.25
CA ALA A 503 4.44 23.70 -28.07
C ALA A 503 5.34 24.62 -27.21
N ALA A 504 6.64 24.34 -27.15
CA ALA A 504 7.61 25.21 -26.46
C ALA A 504 7.75 26.60 -27.11
N ARG A 505 7.58 26.75 -28.43
CA ARG A 505 7.64 28.06 -29.12
C ARG A 505 6.59 29.07 -28.63
N ILE A 506 5.45 28.59 -28.16
CA ILE A 506 4.37 29.42 -27.59
C ILE A 506 4.42 29.51 -26.05
N GLY A 507 5.48 28.96 -25.44
CA GLY A 507 5.72 28.90 -24.00
C GLY A 507 4.92 27.81 -23.27
N SER A 508 4.23 26.94 -24.00
CA SER A 508 3.32 25.91 -23.47
C SER A 508 4.04 24.57 -23.33
N SER A 509 5.23 24.56 -22.71
CA SER A 509 6.00 23.35 -22.37
C SER A 509 6.57 23.43 -20.95
N ARG A 510 7.03 22.29 -20.43
CA ARG A 510 7.73 22.22 -19.14
C ARG A 510 9.16 22.73 -19.26
N ALA A 511 9.80 22.98 -18.10
CA ALA A 511 11.08 23.68 -18.01
C ALA A 511 12.16 23.10 -18.93
N ILE A 512 12.44 21.79 -18.84
CA ILE A 512 13.53 21.18 -19.62
C ILE A 512 13.32 21.29 -21.13
N THR A 513 12.09 21.07 -21.64
CA THR A 513 11.82 21.20 -23.08
C THR A 513 11.96 22.65 -23.56
N GLN A 514 11.57 23.63 -22.72
CA GLN A 514 11.80 25.04 -23.03
C GLN A 514 13.30 25.38 -23.08
N LEU A 515 14.09 24.84 -22.15
CA LEU A 515 15.53 25.03 -22.13
C LEU A 515 16.19 24.43 -23.38
N ILE A 516 15.78 23.22 -23.78
CA ILE A 516 16.26 22.57 -25.00
C ILE A 516 15.89 23.40 -26.23
N LEU A 517 14.67 23.92 -26.31
CA LEU A 517 14.26 24.79 -27.42
C LEU A 517 15.15 26.03 -27.51
N ASN A 518 15.47 26.66 -26.38
CA ASN A 518 16.33 27.84 -26.36
C ASN A 518 17.71 27.53 -26.96
N LEU A 519 18.28 26.36 -26.64
CA LEU A 519 19.56 25.91 -27.22
C LEU A 519 19.46 25.61 -28.72
N VAL A 520 18.37 24.97 -29.15
CA VAL A 520 18.11 24.65 -30.57
C VAL A 520 17.95 25.91 -31.42
N GLU A 521 17.22 26.91 -30.93
CA GLU A 521 16.94 28.15 -31.66
C GLU A 521 18.02 29.23 -31.47
N GLY A 522 19.00 29.01 -30.59
CA GLY A 522 20.01 30.00 -30.27
C GLY A 522 19.47 31.21 -29.50
N SER A 523 18.38 31.03 -28.75
CA SER A 523 17.81 32.08 -27.90
C SER A 523 18.33 31.95 -26.46
N PRO A 524 18.38 33.06 -25.69
CA PRO A 524 18.95 33.02 -24.35
C PRO A 524 18.08 32.19 -23.40
N ILE A 525 18.72 31.43 -22.51
CA ILE A 525 18.01 30.72 -21.44
C ILE A 525 17.55 31.73 -20.39
N LYS A 526 16.24 31.78 -20.17
CA LYS A 526 15.59 32.68 -19.22
C LYS A 526 15.50 32.02 -17.84
N LEU A 527 16.23 32.54 -16.85
CA LEU A 527 16.17 32.13 -15.46
C LEU A 527 15.15 32.97 -14.72
N ILE A 528 13.97 32.39 -14.48
CA ILE A 528 12.84 33.09 -13.87
C ILE A 528 13.15 33.29 -12.38
N GLU A 529 13.13 34.55 -11.93
CA GLU A 529 13.56 34.96 -10.58
C GLU A 529 14.98 34.47 -10.21
N GLY A 530 15.88 34.44 -11.21
CA GLY A 530 17.26 33.96 -11.05
C GLY A 530 17.40 32.44 -10.98
N GLY A 531 16.32 31.67 -11.15
CA GLY A 531 16.38 30.21 -11.33
C GLY A 531 16.86 29.40 -10.12
N LYS A 532 16.85 29.99 -8.92
CA LYS A 532 17.34 29.37 -7.67
C LYS A 532 16.38 28.35 -7.06
N GLN A 533 15.10 28.40 -7.46
CA GLN A 533 14.07 27.46 -7.04
C GLN A 533 14.43 26.03 -7.43
N LYS A 534 14.27 25.10 -6.48
CA LYS A 534 14.72 23.70 -6.60
C LYS A 534 13.59 22.74 -6.87
N ARG A 535 13.85 21.74 -7.70
CA ARG A 535 12.93 20.68 -8.08
C ARG A 535 13.65 19.34 -8.01
N CYS A 536 12.94 18.30 -7.59
CA CYS A 536 13.36 16.92 -7.83
C CYS A 536 12.90 16.48 -9.21
N PHE A 537 13.83 16.07 -10.06
CA PHE A 537 13.56 15.55 -11.40
C PHE A 537 13.62 14.04 -11.42
N THR A 538 12.75 13.41 -12.20
CA THR A 538 12.65 11.95 -12.22
C THR A 538 12.71 11.46 -13.65
N ASP A 539 13.51 10.42 -13.90
CA ASP A 539 13.51 9.76 -15.19
C ASP A 539 12.15 9.13 -15.48
N ILE A 540 11.68 9.23 -16.72
CA ILE A 540 10.42 8.62 -17.11
C ILE A 540 10.42 7.10 -16.94
N ARG A 541 11.56 6.43 -17.09
CA ARG A 541 11.68 4.98 -16.89
C ARG A 541 11.37 4.61 -15.43
N ASP A 542 11.96 5.34 -14.49
CA ASP A 542 11.69 5.21 -13.05
C ASP A 542 10.20 5.49 -12.74
N GLY A 543 9.66 6.57 -13.30
CA GLY A 543 8.26 6.98 -13.11
C GLY A 543 7.24 5.95 -13.64
N ILE A 544 7.49 5.43 -14.83
CA ILE A 544 6.63 4.44 -15.49
C ILE A 544 6.72 3.07 -14.82
N GLU A 545 7.89 2.68 -14.31
CA GLU A 545 8.02 1.46 -13.53
C GLU A 545 7.20 1.53 -12.23
N ALA A 546 7.22 2.65 -11.51
CA ALA A 546 6.34 2.85 -10.35
C ALA A 546 4.85 2.80 -10.75
N LEU A 547 4.47 3.49 -11.84
CA LEU A 547 3.08 3.49 -12.31
C LEU A 547 2.62 2.10 -12.78
N TYR A 548 3.51 1.34 -13.42
CA TYR A 548 3.28 -0.05 -13.78
C TYR A 548 2.99 -0.91 -12.54
N ARG A 549 3.77 -0.76 -11.47
CA ARG A 549 3.53 -1.47 -10.20
C ARG A 549 2.21 -1.06 -9.53
N ILE A 550 1.80 0.20 -9.69
CA ILE A 550 0.46 0.62 -9.26
C ILE A 550 -0.61 -0.13 -10.06
N ILE A 551 -0.44 -0.34 -11.36
CA ILE A 551 -1.39 -1.11 -12.19
C ILE A 551 -1.43 -2.58 -11.71
N GLU A 552 -0.27 -3.21 -11.48
CA GLU A 552 -0.15 -4.57 -10.96
C GLU A 552 -0.88 -4.73 -9.61
N ASN A 553 -0.75 -3.75 -8.71
CA ASN A 553 -1.43 -3.72 -7.41
C ASN A 553 -1.28 -5.02 -6.60
N GLU A 554 -0.06 -5.52 -6.54
CA GLU A 554 0.26 -6.78 -5.88
C GLU A 554 -0.21 -6.76 -4.42
N GLY A 555 -1.05 -7.73 -4.05
CA GLY A 555 -1.63 -7.85 -2.71
C GLY A 555 -2.66 -6.76 -2.37
N GLY A 556 -3.16 -5.99 -3.35
CA GLY A 556 -4.10 -4.90 -3.10
C GLY A 556 -3.49 -3.71 -2.36
N ARG A 557 -2.16 -3.64 -2.28
CA ARG A 557 -1.41 -2.66 -1.48
C ARG A 557 -1.57 -1.20 -1.92
N CYS A 558 -2.15 -0.94 -3.10
CA CYS A 558 -2.36 0.40 -3.62
C CYS A 558 -3.82 0.88 -3.47
N ASP A 559 -4.73 0.05 -2.96
CA ASP A 559 -6.14 0.42 -2.85
C ASP A 559 -6.33 1.47 -1.75
N GLY A 560 -6.83 2.66 -2.11
CA GLY A 560 -7.02 3.79 -1.20
C GLY A 560 -5.75 4.62 -0.94
N GLU A 561 -4.65 4.31 -1.63
CA GLU A 561 -3.35 4.95 -1.38
C GLU A 561 -3.13 6.21 -2.22
N ILE A 562 -2.34 7.12 -1.65
CA ILE A 562 -1.76 8.28 -2.34
C ILE A 562 -0.25 8.05 -2.38
N ILE A 563 0.32 8.10 -3.60
CA ILE A 563 1.72 7.70 -3.84
C ILE A 563 2.44 8.80 -4.63
N ASN A 564 3.44 9.42 -4.01
CA ASN A 564 4.41 10.25 -4.68
C ASN A 564 5.37 9.39 -5.48
N ILE A 565 5.62 9.79 -6.73
CA ILE A 565 6.59 9.14 -7.59
C ILE A 565 7.60 10.20 -8.03
N GLY A 566 8.78 10.14 -7.43
CA GLY A 566 9.89 10.98 -7.83
C GLY A 566 11.24 10.54 -7.29
N ASN A 567 12.30 11.16 -7.78
CA ASN A 567 13.66 10.93 -7.31
C ASN A 567 14.12 12.06 -6.37
N PRO A 568 14.10 11.87 -5.03
CA PRO A 568 14.52 12.90 -4.07
C PRO A 568 16.04 13.13 -4.06
N GLN A 569 16.85 12.26 -4.68
CA GLN A 569 18.29 12.47 -4.86
C GLN A 569 18.59 13.44 -6.02
N ASN A 570 17.76 13.46 -7.06
CA ASN A 570 17.90 14.34 -8.22
C ASN A 570 17.32 15.75 -7.99
N GLU A 571 17.66 16.36 -6.85
CA GLU A 571 17.26 17.73 -6.51
C GLU A 571 18.22 18.75 -7.12
N ALA A 572 17.70 19.62 -7.99
CA ALA A 572 18.46 20.68 -8.63
C ALA A 572 17.63 21.95 -8.80
N SER A 573 18.30 23.09 -8.79
CA SER A 573 17.75 24.37 -9.22
C SER A 573 17.54 24.40 -10.73
N ILE A 574 16.72 25.33 -11.21
CA ILE A 574 16.55 25.54 -12.66
C ILE A 574 17.86 26.01 -13.29
N GLN A 575 18.67 26.78 -12.57
CA GLN A 575 20.02 27.16 -13.01
C GLN A 575 20.93 25.93 -13.17
N GLU A 576 21.04 25.07 -12.16
CA GLU A 576 21.87 23.86 -12.21
C GLU A 576 21.41 22.92 -13.34
N LEU A 577 20.09 22.75 -13.54
CA LEU A 577 19.56 22.00 -14.67
C LEU A 577 19.99 22.61 -16.02
N ALA A 578 19.94 23.93 -16.15
CA ALA A 578 20.29 24.62 -17.39
C ALA A 578 21.80 24.53 -17.69
N GLU A 579 22.66 24.61 -16.67
CA GLU A 579 24.11 24.42 -16.77
C GLU A 579 24.47 22.98 -17.16
N MET A 580 23.80 22.00 -16.56
CA MET A 580 23.94 20.58 -16.90
C MET A 580 23.55 20.33 -18.35
N LEU A 581 22.38 20.83 -18.77
CA LEU A 581 21.88 20.72 -20.14
C LEU A 581 22.83 21.37 -21.15
N LEU A 582 23.37 22.55 -20.85
CA LEU A 582 24.35 23.24 -21.68
C LEU A 582 25.63 22.40 -21.82
N THR A 583 26.11 21.82 -20.71
CA THR A 583 27.29 20.95 -20.73
C THR A 583 27.09 19.72 -21.62
N CYS A 584 25.92 19.09 -21.56
CA CYS A 584 25.56 17.97 -22.44
C CYS A 584 25.43 18.42 -23.90
N PHE A 585 24.82 19.58 -24.13
CA PHE A 585 24.61 20.16 -25.46
C PHE A 585 25.93 20.47 -26.17
N GLU A 586 26.88 21.11 -25.49
CA GLU A 586 28.18 21.44 -26.08
C GLU A 586 29.02 20.20 -26.41
N LYS A 587 28.78 19.07 -25.74
CA LYS A 587 29.42 17.78 -26.03
C LYS A 587 28.67 16.93 -27.07
N HIS A 588 27.46 17.33 -27.45
CA HIS A 588 26.58 16.49 -28.26
C HIS A 588 27.08 16.37 -29.71
N PRO A 589 27.01 15.19 -30.37
CA PRO A 589 27.48 15.02 -31.75
C PRO A 589 26.81 15.95 -32.77
N LEU A 590 25.54 16.30 -32.55
CA LEU A 590 24.78 17.21 -33.41
C LEU A 590 25.00 18.71 -33.09
N ARG A 591 25.87 19.06 -32.14
CA ARG A 591 26.07 20.44 -31.66
C ARG A 591 26.32 21.45 -32.78
N ASN A 592 27.07 21.06 -33.81
CA ASN A 592 27.46 21.94 -34.92
C ASN A 592 26.28 22.34 -35.83
N HIS A 593 25.12 21.71 -35.71
CA HIS A 593 23.92 22.07 -36.49
C HIS A 593 23.10 23.21 -35.86
N PHE A 594 23.46 23.67 -34.66
CA PHE A 594 22.70 24.66 -33.90
C PHE A 594 23.52 25.94 -33.64
N PRO A 595 22.87 27.09 -33.43
CA PRO A 595 23.57 28.37 -33.19
C PRO A 595 24.47 28.36 -31.93
N PRO A 596 25.36 29.35 -31.76
CA PRO A 596 26.09 29.54 -30.52
C PRO A 596 25.15 29.85 -29.34
N PHE A 597 25.54 29.47 -28.13
CA PHE A 597 24.76 29.72 -26.92
C PHE A 597 24.61 31.24 -26.67
N ALA A 598 23.37 31.71 -26.57
CA ALA A 598 23.05 33.14 -26.39
C ALA A 598 23.12 33.64 -24.93
N GLY A 599 23.59 32.79 -24.00
CA GLY A 599 23.80 33.14 -22.59
C GLY A 599 22.58 32.92 -21.70
N PHE A 600 22.82 32.99 -20.39
CA PHE A 600 21.77 33.04 -19.37
C PHE A 600 21.27 34.47 -19.18
N ARG A 601 19.97 34.64 -18.93
CA ARG A 601 19.36 35.93 -18.61
C ARG A 601 18.36 35.77 -17.47
N ASP A 602 18.51 36.61 -16.46
CA ASP A 602 17.53 36.71 -15.38
C ASP A 602 16.28 37.45 -15.87
N VAL A 603 15.12 36.91 -15.52
CA VAL A 603 13.83 37.41 -15.98
C VAL A 603 12.83 37.42 -14.82
N GLU A 604 12.07 38.49 -14.69
CA GLU A 604 10.96 38.55 -13.73
C GLU A 604 9.85 37.57 -14.13
N SER A 605 9.31 36.83 -13.18
CA SER A 605 8.21 35.89 -13.39
C SER A 605 6.98 36.53 -14.04
N SER A 606 6.71 37.80 -13.71
CA SER A 606 5.61 38.59 -14.28
C SER A 606 5.71 38.77 -15.80
N SER A 607 6.94 38.86 -16.31
CA SER A 607 7.22 39.08 -17.74
C SER A 607 7.15 37.79 -18.58
N TYR A 608 7.26 36.63 -17.93
CA TYR A 608 7.16 35.32 -18.59
C TYR A 608 5.75 34.72 -18.46
N TYR A 609 5.23 34.61 -17.24
CA TYR A 609 3.95 33.96 -16.95
C TYR A 609 2.76 34.92 -16.83
N GLY A 610 3.02 36.23 -16.86
CA GLY A 610 2.00 37.27 -16.68
C GLY A 610 1.73 37.62 -15.21
N LYS A 611 0.85 38.60 -15.00
CA LYS A 611 0.42 39.02 -13.65
C LYS A 611 -0.28 37.86 -12.94
N GLY A 612 0.01 37.69 -11.65
CA GLY A 612 -0.66 36.69 -10.82
C GLY A 612 0.06 35.34 -10.72
N TYR A 613 1.25 35.20 -11.33
CA TYR A 613 2.13 34.07 -11.08
C TYR A 613 2.72 34.10 -9.65
N GLN A 614 3.00 32.91 -9.12
CA GLN A 614 3.70 32.66 -7.86
C GLN A 614 4.38 31.29 -7.97
N ASP A 615 5.59 31.15 -7.44
CA ASP A 615 6.35 29.90 -7.57
C ASP A 615 6.47 29.16 -6.23
N VAL A 616 7.02 27.95 -6.31
CA VAL A 616 7.38 27.09 -5.19
C VAL A 616 8.90 27.12 -5.04
N GLU A 617 9.41 27.35 -3.83
CA GLU A 617 10.86 27.44 -3.58
C GLU A 617 11.54 26.08 -3.72
N HIS A 618 11.03 25.04 -3.06
CA HIS A 618 11.54 23.68 -3.13
C HIS A 618 10.41 22.67 -3.31
N ARG A 619 10.70 21.54 -3.97
CA ARG A 619 9.72 20.46 -4.15
C ARG A 619 10.42 19.12 -4.12
N LYS A 620 10.37 18.47 -2.95
CA LYS A 620 11.03 17.19 -2.68
C LYS A 620 10.01 16.17 -2.20
N PRO A 621 9.84 15.02 -2.88
CA PRO A 621 8.88 14.00 -2.45
C PRO A 621 9.38 13.22 -1.24
N ASN A 622 8.47 12.88 -0.33
CA ASN A 622 8.62 11.64 0.46
C ASN A 622 8.21 10.47 -0.44
N ILE A 623 9.04 9.43 -0.53
CA ILE A 623 8.76 8.22 -1.33
C ILE A 623 8.47 6.98 -0.46
N ARG A 624 8.17 7.18 0.83
CA ARG A 624 7.84 6.10 1.76
C ARG A 624 6.69 5.24 1.27
N ASN A 625 5.61 5.85 0.77
CA ASN A 625 4.44 5.09 0.30
C ASN A 625 4.78 4.30 -0.97
N ALA A 626 5.61 4.85 -1.88
CA ALA A 626 6.11 4.12 -3.03
C ALA A 626 6.95 2.88 -2.61
N LYS A 627 7.85 3.02 -1.62
CA LYS A 627 8.60 1.88 -1.06
C LYS A 627 7.68 0.84 -0.42
N ARG A 628 6.74 1.28 0.41
CA ARG A 628 5.79 0.41 1.14
C ARG A 628 4.88 -0.37 0.19
N CYS A 629 4.25 0.33 -0.75
CA CYS A 629 3.18 -0.21 -1.57
C CYS A 629 3.71 -0.91 -2.83
N LEU A 630 4.83 -0.42 -3.39
CA LEU A 630 5.34 -0.85 -4.70
C LEU A 630 6.69 -1.57 -4.64
N ASN A 631 7.34 -1.61 -3.47
CA ASN A 631 8.74 -2.04 -3.34
C ASN A 631 9.65 -1.33 -4.37
N TRP A 632 9.42 -0.03 -4.55
CA TRP A 632 10.03 0.78 -5.60
C TRP A 632 10.97 1.83 -5.03
N GLU A 633 12.11 2.00 -5.68
CA GLU A 633 13.06 3.09 -5.47
C GLU A 633 13.57 3.57 -6.85
N PRO A 634 13.76 4.88 -7.05
CA PRO A 634 14.30 5.40 -8.29
C PRO A 634 15.80 5.08 -8.39
N THR A 635 16.27 4.70 -9.57
CA THR A 635 17.66 4.25 -9.77
C THR A 635 18.45 5.14 -10.71
N ILE A 636 17.79 5.98 -11.52
CA ILE A 636 18.46 6.72 -12.59
C ILE A 636 18.90 8.10 -12.10
N GLU A 637 20.17 8.40 -12.34
CA GLU A 637 20.77 9.69 -12.00
C GLU A 637 20.34 10.80 -12.96
N MET A 638 20.28 12.04 -12.45
CA MET A 638 19.82 13.20 -13.20
C MET A 638 20.58 13.44 -14.51
N GLN A 639 21.89 13.19 -14.53
CA GLN A 639 22.76 13.41 -15.68
C GLN A 639 22.34 12.54 -16.87
N GLU A 640 22.08 11.25 -16.65
CA GLU A 640 21.65 10.31 -17.69
C GLU A 640 20.31 10.75 -18.28
N THR A 641 19.35 11.11 -17.43
CA THR A 641 18.04 11.58 -17.88
C THR A 641 18.15 12.85 -18.73
N VAL A 642 19.02 13.79 -18.36
CA VAL A 642 19.26 15.02 -19.13
C VAL A 642 19.85 14.71 -20.51
N GLU A 643 20.83 13.80 -20.57
CA GLU A 643 21.48 13.37 -21.82
C GLU A 643 20.48 12.70 -22.77
N GLU A 644 19.70 11.73 -22.30
CA GLU A 644 18.72 11.02 -23.13
C GLU A 644 17.60 11.95 -23.61
N THR A 645 17.11 12.83 -22.73
CA THR A 645 16.08 13.80 -23.09
C THR A 645 16.59 14.72 -24.18
N LEU A 646 17.81 15.25 -24.02
CA LEU A 646 18.43 16.14 -24.99
C LEU A 646 18.66 15.43 -26.33
N ASP A 647 19.28 14.25 -26.35
CA ASP A 647 19.57 13.49 -27.56
C ASP A 647 18.29 13.24 -28.38
N PHE A 648 17.21 12.81 -27.72
CA PHE A 648 15.91 12.60 -28.36
C PHE A 648 15.41 13.86 -29.08
N PHE A 649 15.42 15.01 -28.39
CA PHE A 649 14.93 16.26 -28.96
C PHE A 649 15.80 16.79 -30.09
N LEU A 650 17.14 16.73 -29.96
CA LEU A 650 18.05 17.20 -31.01
C LEU A 650 17.92 16.37 -32.28
N ARG A 651 17.76 15.04 -32.17
CA ARG A 651 17.51 14.15 -33.32
C ARG A 651 16.14 14.33 -33.95
N SER A 652 15.18 14.88 -33.20
CA SER A 652 13.82 15.15 -33.69
C SER A 652 13.72 16.46 -34.49
N VAL A 653 14.76 17.28 -34.52
CA VAL A 653 14.80 18.50 -35.33
C VAL A 653 15.10 18.14 -36.78
N ASN A 654 14.25 18.58 -37.71
CA ASN A 654 14.53 18.48 -39.14
C ASN A 654 15.70 19.41 -39.51
N ILE A 655 16.89 18.84 -39.66
CA ILE A 655 18.07 19.55 -40.15
C ILE A 655 17.99 19.55 -41.68
N THR A 656 17.54 20.64 -42.28
CA THR A 656 17.74 20.85 -43.72
C THR A 656 19.22 21.12 -43.96
N GLU A 657 19.91 20.21 -44.65
CA GLU A 657 21.26 20.47 -45.18
C GLU A 657 21.18 21.69 -46.09
N HIS A 658 21.76 22.81 -45.65
CA HIS A 658 22.16 23.85 -46.58
C HIS A 658 23.31 23.26 -47.39
N THR A 659 23.00 22.77 -48.59
CA THR A 659 23.98 22.51 -49.63
C THR A 659 24.73 23.82 -49.91
N SER A 660 25.93 23.93 -49.35
CA SER A 660 26.94 24.91 -49.74
C SER A 660 27.66 24.47 -51.00
#